data_AF-A0A3D1TGG8-F1
#
_entry.id   AF-A0A3D1TGG8-F1
#
_cell.length_a   1.000
_cell.length_b   1.000
_cell.length_c   1.000
_cell.angle_alpha   90.00
_cell.angle_beta   90.00
_cell.angle_gamma   90.00
#
_symmetry.space_group_name_H-M   'P 1'
#
loop_
_entity.id
_entity.type
_entity.pdbx_description
1 polymer ?
#
loop_
_entity_poly.entity_id
_entity_poly.type
_entity_poly.pdbx_seq_one_letter_code
_entity_poly.pdbx_strand_id
1 'polypeptide(L)'
;THHSGLPGDLFRAAFLTQPLGEGYANTLHDLAHTYPVLPPGTKFNYCNSGFVLLEGVIAAAAASEGDHRGFSELVDDRFFQPLGMHATSYLPDKSAIVEHLAVPYQAGTRMPHEYVDILGTGSMYSRPIDLARFISATFAAEPCVLRPETHARTLADYSVNALFDDLSWLKTGLGWDTISDPRFADYGIKACWKSGATLNYTAQMLILPEQRLGVAITCSSPSTIPGTLDAITLQLALEERDGITPPPKQAPEADPEAAVTQAELDALTGTYLGDAGYDIVEAHPGSLTYRRKVHAEGPVFSNLALREDGWFAADGQPELQLRFTNANGRELVLVRQFVEGVEYVEIFSERINLNAEELPDSWRDRVGGVWLLRNTPVHDYFPMIGAGPDIRLVETDGLLHLQSSCAAESKVLIPVSDTLAWTAGMLNRGDSAVQFEEINGIEHIRYAGYLFGPAPDPIPVASTVSGTIDQTGFASWHALSILPPATPKGDIANILYELTVSGSAPNFLMQLYQADGVTPVDAFSGDATRTLDSAGCATGTLLLRIQPDLVGPQIGAYELNLNLPLLIRGIAFAQEDTKLVWQGQAGKAFRLDAASSLDPHTTFTPLLEGVAGPELLHKTRAPLDPAARSRFFRVIQPAE
;
A
#
# COMPACT_ATOMS: atom_id res chain seq x y z
N THR A 1 11.31 4.26 -21.97
CA THR A 1 11.79 5.60 -21.61
C THR A 1 10.92 6.29 -20.58
N HIS A 2 9.70 5.83 -20.26
CA HIS A 2 8.84 6.44 -19.22
C HIS A 2 8.38 7.89 -19.51
N HIS A 3 8.15 8.22 -20.78
CA HIS A 3 7.66 9.54 -21.25
C HIS A 3 6.21 9.52 -21.74
N SER A 4 5.42 8.50 -21.35
CA SER A 4 4.04 8.35 -21.83
C SER A 4 3.06 9.32 -21.16
N GLY A 5 3.39 9.80 -19.95
CA GLY A 5 2.45 10.59 -19.14
C GLY A 5 1.31 9.78 -18.53
N LEU A 6 1.33 8.45 -18.65
CA LEU A 6 0.35 7.57 -18.00
C LEU A 6 0.57 7.54 -16.48
N PRO A 7 -0.49 7.32 -15.68
CA PRO A 7 -0.32 6.97 -14.27
C PRO A 7 0.57 5.73 -14.17
N GLY A 8 1.58 5.81 -13.31
CA GLY A 8 2.66 4.84 -13.26
C GLY A 8 2.32 3.61 -12.44
N ASP A 9 1.56 3.79 -11.37
CA ASP A 9 1.36 2.81 -10.30
C ASP A 9 -0.12 2.52 -10.06
N LEU A 10 -0.75 1.85 -11.01
CA LEU A 10 -2.07 1.25 -10.82
C LEU A 10 -1.86 -0.20 -10.38
N PHE A 11 -1.97 -0.46 -9.07
CA PHE A 11 -1.58 -1.74 -8.46
C PHE A 11 -2.75 -2.64 -8.06
N ARG A 12 -3.98 -2.34 -8.50
CA ARG A 12 -5.11 -3.24 -8.26
C ARG A 12 -4.84 -4.62 -8.86
N ALA A 13 -4.88 -5.65 -8.01
CA ALA A 13 -4.53 -7.03 -8.36
C ALA A 13 -3.08 -7.25 -8.84
N ALA A 14 -2.17 -6.31 -8.54
CA ALA A 14 -0.77 -6.45 -8.93
C ALA A 14 0.00 -7.44 -8.05
N PHE A 15 -0.20 -7.38 -6.73
CA PHE A 15 0.57 -8.16 -5.76
C PHE A 15 -0.35 -9.10 -4.99
N LEU A 16 -0.10 -10.41 -5.10
CA LEU A 16 -1.02 -11.44 -4.66
C LEU A 16 -0.29 -12.57 -3.94
N THR A 17 -1.03 -13.33 -3.13
CA THR A 17 -0.56 -14.58 -2.52
C THR A 17 -0.82 -15.81 -3.39
N GLN A 18 -1.59 -15.65 -4.47
CA GLN A 18 -1.82 -16.66 -5.52
C GLN A 18 -2.03 -15.95 -6.87
N PRO A 19 -1.64 -16.56 -8.00
CA PRO A 19 -1.81 -15.95 -9.32
C PRO A 19 -3.29 -15.88 -9.71
N LEU A 20 -3.71 -14.74 -10.29
CA LEU A 20 -5.06 -14.56 -10.85
C LEU A 20 -5.05 -14.56 -12.39
N GLY A 21 -3.96 -14.12 -13.01
CA GLY A 21 -3.85 -14.06 -14.47
C GLY A 21 -4.66 -12.92 -15.11
N GLU A 22 -5.02 -11.91 -14.33
CA GLU A 22 -5.88 -10.79 -14.75
C GLU A 22 -5.18 -9.43 -14.67
N GLY A 23 -3.93 -9.35 -14.20
CA GLY A 23 -3.20 -8.09 -14.01
C GLY A 23 -3.14 -7.19 -15.25
N TYR A 24 -2.90 -7.75 -16.44
CA TYR A 24 -2.94 -7.00 -17.71
C TYR A 24 -4.34 -6.41 -17.99
N ALA A 25 -5.39 -7.24 -17.88
CA ALA A 25 -6.76 -6.82 -18.15
C ALA A 25 -7.26 -5.78 -17.14
N ASN A 26 -6.91 -5.96 -15.85
CA ASN A 26 -7.20 -5.01 -14.79
C ASN A 26 -6.51 -3.66 -15.02
N THR A 27 -5.21 -3.68 -15.35
CA THR A 27 -4.47 -2.45 -15.65
C THR A 27 -5.06 -1.73 -16.87
N LEU A 28 -5.44 -2.45 -17.93
CA LEU A 28 -6.06 -1.86 -19.12
C LEU A 28 -7.42 -1.25 -18.80
N HIS A 29 -8.23 -1.94 -17.98
CA HIS A 29 -9.50 -1.41 -17.48
C HIS A 29 -9.27 -0.13 -16.69
N ASP A 30 -8.35 -0.14 -15.72
CA ASP A 30 -8.09 1.02 -14.87
C ASP A 30 -7.59 2.22 -15.69
N LEU A 31 -6.66 1.99 -16.63
CA LEU A 31 -6.19 3.03 -17.55
C LEU A 31 -7.30 3.63 -18.43
N ALA A 32 -8.33 2.85 -18.79
CA ALA A 32 -9.47 3.33 -19.55
C ALA A 32 -10.43 4.21 -18.71
N HIS A 33 -10.33 4.15 -17.39
CA HIS A 33 -11.18 4.87 -16.43
C HIS A 33 -10.44 5.97 -15.66
N THR A 34 -9.21 6.30 -16.07
CA THR A 34 -8.44 7.41 -15.50
C THR A 34 -7.80 8.26 -16.61
N TYR A 35 -7.06 9.29 -16.20
CA TYR A 35 -6.45 10.28 -17.07
C TYR A 35 -4.91 10.17 -17.04
N PRO A 36 -4.22 10.63 -18.08
CA PRO A 36 -2.78 10.86 -18.01
C PRO A 36 -2.42 11.83 -16.89
N VAL A 37 -1.33 11.57 -16.15
CA VAL A 37 -0.80 12.46 -15.12
C VAL A 37 -0.16 13.71 -15.73
N LEU A 38 0.43 13.58 -16.92
CA LEU A 38 1.08 14.65 -17.67
C LEU A 38 0.89 14.42 -19.18
N PRO A 39 0.99 15.45 -20.02
CA PRO A 39 1.14 15.25 -21.46
C PRO A 39 2.35 14.35 -21.78
N PRO A 40 2.28 13.47 -22.80
CA PRO A 40 3.43 12.70 -23.24
C PRO A 40 4.61 13.60 -23.59
N GLY A 41 5.84 13.20 -23.23
CA GLY A 41 7.05 13.99 -23.47
C GLY A 41 7.23 15.21 -22.55
N THR A 42 6.50 15.29 -21.43
CA THR A 42 6.73 16.35 -20.44
C THR A 42 8.02 16.12 -19.65
N LYS A 43 8.17 14.94 -19.05
CA LYS A 43 9.37 14.52 -18.30
C LYS A 43 9.43 13.01 -18.18
N PHE A 44 10.57 12.49 -17.75
CA PHE A 44 10.64 11.16 -17.17
C PHE A 44 9.70 11.02 -15.96
N ASN A 45 8.76 10.09 -16.05
CA ASN A 45 7.90 9.70 -14.94
C ASN A 45 7.78 8.17 -14.90
N TYR A 46 8.50 7.54 -13.97
CA TYR A 46 8.55 6.07 -13.88
C TYR A 46 7.15 5.47 -13.91
N CYS A 47 6.94 4.43 -14.72
CA CYS A 47 5.61 3.99 -15.12
C CYS A 47 5.58 2.46 -15.30
N ASN A 48 5.10 1.76 -14.27
CA ASN A 48 4.88 0.31 -14.29
C ASN A 48 3.73 -0.03 -15.24
N SER A 49 2.61 0.70 -15.18
CA SER A 49 1.46 0.48 -16.06
C SER A 49 1.83 0.54 -17.55
N GLY A 50 2.80 1.39 -17.92
CA GLY A 50 3.34 1.43 -19.28
C GLY A 50 4.08 0.15 -19.69
N PHE A 51 4.78 -0.51 -18.76
CA PHE A 51 5.40 -1.81 -19.01
C PHE A 51 4.38 -2.95 -19.07
N VAL A 52 3.26 -2.85 -18.33
CA VAL A 52 2.13 -3.78 -18.50
C VAL A 52 1.54 -3.67 -19.90
N LEU A 53 1.34 -2.45 -20.41
CA LEU A 53 0.86 -2.26 -21.79
C LEU A 53 1.83 -2.87 -22.83
N LEU A 54 3.13 -2.87 -22.56
CA LEU A 54 4.11 -3.48 -23.47
C LEU A 54 3.93 -4.99 -23.59
N GLU A 55 3.37 -5.69 -22.59
CA GLU A 55 3.04 -7.11 -22.69
C GLU A 55 2.10 -7.37 -23.87
N GLY A 56 1.02 -6.57 -23.96
CA GLY A 56 0.03 -6.64 -25.02
C GLY A 56 0.58 -6.19 -26.38
N VAL A 57 1.44 -5.15 -26.40
CA VAL A 57 2.11 -4.71 -27.63
C VAL A 57 3.01 -5.81 -28.20
N ILE A 58 3.77 -6.50 -27.35
CA ILE A 58 4.63 -7.62 -27.75
C ILE A 58 3.79 -8.78 -28.30
N ALA A 59 2.74 -9.17 -27.59
CA ALA A 59 1.84 -10.24 -28.04
C ALA A 59 1.14 -9.89 -29.37
N ALA A 60 0.66 -8.66 -29.52
CA ALA A 60 0.04 -8.19 -30.76
C ALA A 60 1.03 -8.16 -31.93
N ALA A 61 2.28 -7.73 -31.70
CA ALA A 61 3.32 -7.75 -32.71
C ALA A 61 3.63 -9.18 -33.17
N ALA A 62 3.79 -10.14 -32.23
CA ALA A 62 4.01 -11.54 -32.57
C ALA A 62 2.81 -12.17 -33.31
N ALA A 63 1.58 -11.83 -32.91
CA ALA A 63 0.37 -12.30 -33.58
C ALA A 63 0.29 -11.83 -35.04
N SER A 64 0.81 -10.62 -35.35
CA SER A 64 0.90 -10.13 -36.72
C SER A 64 1.88 -10.93 -37.60
N GLU A 65 2.79 -11.69 -36.98
CA GLU A 65 3.74 -12.60 -37.62
C GLU A 65 3.26 -14.07 -37.62
N GLY A 66 2.05 -14.34 -37.12
CA GLY A 66 1.46 -15.68 -37.06
C GLY A 66 1.72 -16.46 -35.76
N ASP A 67 2.27 -15.81 -34.73
CA ASP A 67 2.52 -16.41 -33.41
C ASP A 67 1.58 -15.83 -32.36
N HIS A 68 0.57 -16.61 -31.96
CA HIS A 68 -0.53 -16.17 -31.08
C HIS A 68 -0.30 -16.47 -29.59
N ARG A 69 0.94 -16.79 -29.20
CA ARG A 69 1.30 -17.04 -27.81
C ARG A 69 1.23 -15.75 -26.97
N GLY A 70 1.04 -15.92 -25.66
CA GLY A 70 1.05 -14.81 -24.70
C GLY A 70 2.45 -14.24 -24.45
N PHE A 71 2.52 -13.08 -23.79
CA PHE A 71 3.78 -12.39 -23.47
C PHE A 71 4.82 -13.30 -22.80
N SER A 72 4.44 -14.02 -21.73
CA SER A 72 5.36 -14.88 -20.98
C SER A 72 5.96 -16.01 -21.84
N GLU A 73 5.13 -16.70 -22.62
CA GLU A 73 5.56 -17.76 -23.54
C GLU A 73 6.47 -17.23 -24.66
N LEU A 74 6.15 -16.06 -25.21
CA LEU A 74 6.96 -15.40 -26.23
C LEU A 74 8.35 -15.04 -25.71
N VAL A 75 8.45 -14.47 -24.51
CA VAL A 75 9.75 -14.12 -23.93
C VAL A 75 10.54 -15.37 -23.54
N ASP A 76 9.88 -16.42 -23.02
CA ASP A 76 10.58 -17.67 -22.72
C ASP A 76 11.24 -18.26 -23.97
N ASP A 77 10.46 -18.43 -25.04
CA ASP A 77 10.91 -19.07 -26.28
C ASP A 77 11.89 -18.23 -27.09
N ARG A 78 11.65 -16.91 -27.20
CA ARG A 78 12.46 -16.03 -28.05
C ARG A 78 13.66 -15.42 -27.32
N PHE A 79 13.72 -15.49 -25.99
CA PHE A 79 14.72 -14.79 -25.20
C PHE A 79 15.37 -15.67 -24.11
N PHE A 80 14.61 -16.22 -23.15
CA PHE A 80 15.22 -16.96 -22.04
C PHE A 80 15.82 -18.32 -22.47
N GLN A 81 15.11 -19.11 -23.28
CA GLN A 81 15.62 -20.41 -23.75
C GLN A 81 16.86 -20.25 -24.65
N PRO A 82 16.90 -19.34 -25.64
CA PRO A 82 18.09 -19.10 -26.44
C PRO A 82 19.31 -18.66 -25.62
N LEU A 83 19.10 -17.92 -24.53
CA LEU A 83 20.16 -17.52 -23.60
C LEU A 83 20.55 -18.60 -22.58
N GLY A 84 19.88 -19.76 -22.58
CA GLY A 84 20.12 -20.83 -21.60
C GLY A 84 19.71 -20.46 -20.17
N MET A 85 18.72 -19.57 -20.03
CA MET A 85 18.18 -19.09 -18.75
C MET A 85 17.02 -19.98 -18.26
N HIS A 86 17.30 -21.27 -18.06
CA HIS A 86 16.29 -22.28 -17.76
C HIS A 86 15.60 -22.15 -16.40
N ALA A 87 16.11 -21.32 -15.49
CA ALA A 87 15.51 -21.00 -14.19
C ALA A 87 14.99 -19.55 -14.15
N THR A 88 14.64 -18.99 -15.32
CA THR A 88 14.04 -17.65 -15.45
C THR A 88 12.68 -17.74 -16.12
N SER A 89 11.67 -17.07 -15.57
CA SER A 89 10.32 -16.99 -16.12
C SER A 89 9.56 -15.84 -15.47
N TYR A 90 8.51 -15.33 -16.13
CA TYR A 90 7.55 -14.40 -15.51
C TYR A 90 6.50 -15.13 -14.65
N LEU A 91 6.44 -16.46 -14.74
CA LEU A 91 5.52 -17.29 -13.99
C LEU A 91 6.30 -18.28 -13.11
N PRO A 92 5.73 -18.76 -11.99
CA PRO A 92 6.28 -19.83 -11.17
C PRO A 92 6.06 -21.21 -11.85
N ASP A 93 6.39 -21.35 -13.13
CA ASP A 93 5.96 -22.47 -13.99
C ASP A 93 7.06 -23.51 -14.25
N LYS A 94 8.25 -23.32 -13.69
CA LYS A 94 9.41 -24.22 -13.84
C LYS A 94 9.79 -24.85 -12.50
N SER A 95 10.15 -26.14 -12.51
CA SER A 95 10.68 -26.85 -11.32
C SER A 95 11.88 -26.11 -10.72
N ALA A 96 12.79 -25.62 -11.56
CA ALA A 96 13.96 -24.85 -11.15
C ALA A 96 13.62 -23.52 -10.44
N ILE A 97 12.38 -23.04 -10.56
CA ILE A 97 11.86 -21.88 -9.81
C ILE A 97 11.15 -22.37 -8.55
N VAL A 98 10.12 -23.22 -8.68
CA VAL A 98 9.26 -23.60 -7.54
C VAL A 98 9.99 -24.38 -6.45
N GLU A 99 11.02 -25.16 -6.80
CA GLU A 99 11.82 -25.96 -5.85
C GLU A 99 12.91 -25.15 -5.15
N HIS A 100 13.23 -23.96 -5.66
CA HIS A 100 14.37 -23.14 -5.22
C HIS A 100 14.01 -21.68 -4.93
N LEU A 101 12.72 -21.35 -4.88
CA LEU A 101 12.26 -20.01 -4.61
C LEU A 101 12.72 -19.56 -3.22
N ALA A 102 13.39 -18.40 -3.17
CA ALA A 102 13.83 -17.83 -1.91
C ALA A 102 12.62 -17.43 -1.06
N VAL A 103 12.63 -17.85 0.21
CA VAL A 103 11.56 -17.49 1.15
C VAL A 103 11.62 -15.98 1.44
N PRO A 104 10.51 -15.24 1.30
CA PRO A 104 10.48 -13.82 1.59
C PRO A 104 10.41 -13.53 3.09
N TYR A 105 11.06 -12.45 3.52
CA TYR A 105 11.06 -11.99 4.91
C TYR A 105 10.83 -10.48 4.99
N GLN A 106 10.03 -10.06 5.97
CA GLN A 106 9.86 -8.66 6.36
C GLN A 106 10.05 -8.50 7.86
N ALA A 107 10.95 -7.60 8.29
CA ALA A 107 11.26 -7.37 9.70
C ALA A 107 11.53 -8.65 10.53
N GLY A 108 12.14 -9.66 9.92
CA GLY A 108 12.42 -10.97 10.55
C GLY A 108 11.26 -11.97 10.51
N THR A 109 10.07 -11.56 10.05
CA THR A 109 8.90 -12.42 9.86
C THR A 109 8.96 -13.09 8.50
N ARG A 110 8.75 -14.41 8.47
CA ARG A 110 8.57 -15.18 7.23
C ARG A 110 7.23 -14.81 6.61
N MET A 111 7.25 -14.40 5.34
CA MET A 111 6.07 -14.01 4.59
C MET A 111 5.61 -15.12 3.62
N PRO A 112 4.33 -15.15 3.20
CA PRO A 112 3.88 -16.00 2.11
C PRO A 112 4.56 -15.64 0.79
N HIS A 113 4.53 -16.56 -0.17
CA HIS A 113 5.02 -16.28 -1.52
C HIS A 113 4.27 -15.11 -2.14
N GLU A 114 5.01 -14.24 -2.82
CA GLU A 114 4.48 -13.13 -3.60
C GLU A 114 4.37 -13.55 -5.06
N TYR A 115 3.21 -13.26 -5.66
CA TYR A 115 2.95 -13.35 -7.08
C TYR A 115 2.65 -11.95 -7.59
N VAL A 116 3.39 -11.53 -8.61
CA VAL A 116 3.20 -10.23 -9.27
C VAL A 116 2.47 -10.48 -10.59
N ASP A 117 1.20 -10.08 -10.67
CA ASP A 117 0.31 -10.40 -11.81
C ASP A 117 0.44 -9.39 -12.98
N ILE A 118 1.16 -8.30 -12.76
CA ILE A 118 1.54 -7.29 -13.76
C ILE A 118 2.90 -7.64 -14.37
N LEU A 119 2.91 -8.60 -15.30
CA LEU A 119 4.10 -9.39 -15.61
C LEU A 119 5.30 -8.59 -16.11
N GLY A 120 5.07 -7.67 -17.06
CA GLY A 120 6.09 -6.88 -17.75
C GLY A 120 6.84 -5.90 -16.85
N THR A 121 6.43 -5.77 -15.59
CA THR A 121 7.00 -4.84 -14.61
C THR A 121 8.13 -5.50 -13.82
N GLY A 122 7.82 -6.22 -12.74
CA GLY A 122 8.77 -6.79 -11.78
C GLY A 122 8.49 -8.26 -11.41
N SER A 123 7.72 -9.00 -12.22
CA SER A 123 7.31 -10.38 -11.90
C SER A 123 8.34 -11.46 -12.21
N MET A 124 9.47 -11.10 -12.85
CA MET A 124 10.44 -12.08 -13.34
C MET A 124 11.15 -12.79 -12.17
N TYR A 125 10.97 -14.12 -12.10
CA TYR A 125 11.78 -15.01 -11.30
C TYR A 125 13.07 -15.32 -12.04
N SER A 126 14.21 -15.33 -11.33
CA SER A 126 15.50 -15.74 -11.90
C SER A 126 16.44 -16.23 -10.79
N ARG A 127 17.66 -16.60 -11.19
CA ARG A 127 18.76 -16.95 -10.29
C ARG A 127 20.07 -16.29 -10.74
N PRO A 128 21.08 -16.17 -9.86
CA PRO A 128 22.33 -15.47 -10.18
C PRO A 128 23.02 -15.94 -11.47
N ILE A 129 23.06 -17.25 -11.74
CA ILE A 129 23.72 -17.81 -12.93
C ILE A 129 22.99 -17.39 -14.21
N ASP A 130 21.66 -17.33 -14.19
CA ASP A 130 20.88 -16.94 -15.35
C ASP A 130 20.97 -15.41 -15.57
N LEU A 131 20.96 -14.62 -14.49
CA LEU A 131 21.24 -13.18 -14.56
C LEU A 131 22.64 -12.88 -15.09
N ALA A 132 23.65 -13.69 -14.79
CA ALA A 132 24.98 -13.56 -15.38
C ALA A 132 24.99 -13.83 -16.90
N ARG A 133 24.15 -14.75 -17.39
CA ARG A 133 23.93 -14.96 -18.83
C ARG A 133 23.24 -13.76 -19.47
N PHE A 134 22.22 -13.22 -18.80
CA PHE A 134 21.56 -11.99 -19.23
C PHE A 134 22.56 -10.83 -19.34
N ILE A 135 23.36 -10.57 -18.29
CA ILE A 135 24.43 -9.56 -18.31
C ILE A 135 25.39 -9.80 -19.49
N SER A 136 25.81 -11.05 -19.71
CA SER A 136 26.69 -11.38 -20.85
C SER A 136 26.05 -11.02 -22.19
N ALA A 137 24.75 -11.30 -22.36
CA ALA A 137 24.00 -10.93 -23.56
C ALA A 137 23.89 -9.39 -23.73
N THR A 138 23.81 -8.63 -22.62
CA THR A 138 23.86 -7.16 -22.68
C THR A 138 25.21 -6.60 -23.13
N PHE A 139 26.27 -7.40 -23.19
CA PHE A 139 27.55 -7.04 -23.81
C PHE A 139 27.65 -7.48 -25.28
N ALA A 140 26.52 -7.80 -25.91
CA ALA A 140 26.44 -8.40 -27.24
C ALA A 140 27.31 -9.67 -27.38
N ALA A 141 27.43 -10.45 -26.30
CA ALA A 141 28.08 -11.77 -26.34
C ALA A 141 27.15 -12.83 -26.96
N GLU A 142 27.73 -13.89 -27.52
CA GLU A 142 26.96 -15.03 -28.01
C GLU A 142 26.38 -15.87 -26.86
N PRO A 143 25.14 -16.40 -26.98
CA PRO A 143 24.24 -16.27 -28.14
C PRO A 143 23.53 -14.91 -28.20
N CYS A 144 23.56 -14.27 -29.36
CA CYS A 144 22.93 -12.96 -29.54
C CYS A 144 21.43 -13.08 -29.89
N VAL A 145 20.56 -12.57 -29.01
CA VAL A 145 19.10 -12.55 -29.20
C VAL A 145 18.57 -11.22 -29.75
N LEU A 146 19.41 -10.19 -29.82
CA LEU A 146 19.07 -8.86 -30.36
C LEU A 146 19.96 -8.53 -31.55
N ARG A 147 19.41 -7.84 -32.56
CA ARG A 147 20.25 -7.26 -33.62
C ARG A 147 21.15 -6.16 -33.02
N PRO A 148 22.37 -5.94 -33.54
CA PRO A 148 23.28 -4.91 -33.03
C PRO A 148 22.65 -3.52 -32.93
N GLU A 149 21.82 -3.13 -33.90
CA GLU A 149 21.14 -1.83 -33.90
C GLU A 149 20.07 -1.76 -32.80
N THR A 150 19.35 -2.86 -32.54
CA THR A 150 18.38 -2.95 -31.46
C THR A 150 19.07 -2.90 -30.10
N HIS A 151 20.20 -3.59 -29.95
CA HIS A 151 21.03 -3.55 -28.75
C HIS A 151 21.55 -2.13 -28.49
N ALA A 152 22.12 -1.46 -29.50
CA ALA A 152 22.58 -0.07 -29.35
C ALA A 152 21.46 0.88 -28.92
N ARG A 153 20.22 0.66 -29.40
CA ARG A 153 19.06 1.44 -28.96
C ARG A 153 18.69 1.24 -27.50
N THR A 154 18.97 0.09 -26.88
CA THR A 154 18.64 -0.06 -25.45
C THR A 154 19.53 0.81 -24.57
N LEU A 155 20.78 1.05 -25.00
CA LEU A 155 21.81 1.82 -24.29
C LEU A 155 21.93 3.28 -24.76
N ALA A 156 21.06 3.74 -25.66
CA ALA A 156 21.02 5.13 -26.09
C ALA A 156 20.42 6.04 -24.99
N ASP A 157 20.85 7.29 -24.94
CA ASP A 157 20.32 8.28 -24.01
C ASP A 157 18.98 8.82 -24.51
N TYR A 158 17.91 8.59 -23.75
CA TYR A 158 16.59 9.14 -24.01
C TYR A 158 16.17 10.27 -23.07
N SER A 159 17.04 10.69 -22.13
CA SER A 159 16.81 11.79 -21.17
C SER A 159 16.99 13.19 -21.76
N VAL A 160 16.86 13.32 -23.07
CA VAL A 160 16.94 14.59 -23.81
C VAL A 160 15.70 14.83 -24.66
N ASN A 161 14.68 13.98 -24.50
CA ASN A 161 13.51 13.97 -25.38
C ASN A 161 12.28 14.64 -24.75
N ALA A 162 12.37 15.11 -23.51
CA ALA A 162 11.27 15.76 -22.81
C ALA A 162 11.65 17.12 -22.24
N LEU A 163 10.63 17.92 -21.93
CA LEU A 163 10.76 19.34 -21.56
C LEU A 163 11.58 19.58 -20.28
N PHE A 164 11.60 18.62 -19.36
CA PHE A 164 12.23 18.77 -18.04
C PHE A 164 13.28 17.71 -17.71
N ASP A 165 13.70 16.89 -18.69
CA ASP A 165 14.67 15.81 -18.41
C ASP A 165 16.07 16.33 -18.08
N ASP A 166 16.42 17.52 -18.55
CA ASP A 166 17.68 18.20 -18.22
C ASP A 166 17.78 18.57 -16.74
N LEU A 167 16.64 18.63 -16.03
CA LEU A 167 16.54 18.83 -14.60
C LEU A 167 16.60 17.52 -13.80
N SER A 168 16.94 16.40 -14.43
CA SER A 168 17.09 15.09 -13.80
C SER A 168 18.48 14.50 -14.05
N TRP A 169 19.07 13.94 -13.01
CA TRP A 169 20.31 13.18 -13.10
C TRP A 169 20.14 11.84 -13.83
N LEU A 170 18.92 11.28 -13.88
CA LEU A 170 18.65 10.01 -14.54
C LEU A 170 18.82 10.12 -16.06
N LYS A 171 19.68 9.26 -16.62
CA LYS A 171 19.92 9.16 -18.07
C LYS A 171 19.23 7.92 -18.63
N THR A 172 17.92 8.00 -18.84
CA THR A 172 17.06 6.85 -19.14
C THR A 172 17.44 6.14 -20.44
N GLY A 173 17.44 4.80 -20.44
CA GLY A 173 17.53 3.96 -21.64
C GLY A 173 16.19 3.32 -22.02
N LEU A 174 16.21 2.32 -22.92
CA LEU A 174 15.06 1.43 -23.11
C LEU A 174 15.17 0.27 -22.11
N GLY A 175 14.45 0.38 -21.00
CA GLY A 175 14.46 -0.63 -19.93
C GLY A 175 15.59 -0.46 -18.90
N TRP A 176 16.37 0.61 -18.99
CA TRP A 176 17.38 1.00 -18.01
C TRP A 176 16.94 2.26 -17.28
N ASP A 177 17.12 2.29 -15.95
CA ASP A 177 16.83 3.48 -15.15
C ASP A 177 17.85 4.59 -15.46
N THR A 178 19.13 4.20 -15.54
CA THR A 178 20.17 5.05 -16.13
C THR A 178 21.09 4.24 -17.04
N ILE A 179 21.59 4.90 -18.07
CA ILE A 179 22.67 4.46 -18.95
C ILE A 179 23.99 5.19 -18.64
N SER A 180 24.00 6.10 -17.67
CA SER A 180 25.19 6.85 -17.27
C SER A 180 25.13 7.17 -15.78
N ASP A 181 25.46 6.18 -14.94
CA ASP A 181 25.52 6.34 -13.49
C ASP A 181 26.64 7.31 -13.07
N PRO A 182 26.33 8.38 -12.31
CA PRO A 182 27.32 9.37 -11.91
C PRO A 182 28.42 8.79 -11.00
N ARG A 183 28.20 7.65 -10.34
CA ARG A 183 29.22 6.95 -9.53
C ARG A 183 30.43 6.47 -10.35
N PHE A 184 30.31 6.43 -11.68
CA PHE A 184 31.39 6.06 -12.61
C PHE A 184 31.87 7.22 -13.50
N ALA A 185 31.33 8.43 -13.31
CA ALA A 185 31.65 9.59 -14.15
C ALA A 185 33.14 9.97 -14.08
N ASP A 186 33.73 9.99 -12.89
CA ASP A 186 35.14 10.35 -12.68
C ASP A 186 36.12 9.34 -13.29
N TYR A 187 35.67 8.11 -13.54
CA TYR A 187 36.45 7.10 -14.25
C TYR A 187 36.41 7.31 -15.77
N GLY A 188 35.53 8.18 -16.27
CA GLY A 188 35.19 8.27 -17.68
C GLY A 188 34.51 7.00 -18.21
N ILE A 189 33.86 6.23 -17.33
CA ILE A 189 33.24 4.94 -17.67
C ILE A 189 31.73 5.10 -17.69
N LYS A 190 31.11 4.60 -18.77
CA LYS A 190 29.65 4.53 -18.87
C LYS A 190 29.13 3.33 -18.07
N ALA A 191 28.25 3.61 -17.12
CA ALA A 191 27.65 2.60 -16.26
C ALA A 191 26.12 2.63 -16.40
N CYS A 192 25.52 1.46 -16.64
CA CYS A 192 24.09 1.32 -16.83
C CYS A 192 23.51 0.47 -15.70
N TRP A 193 22.38 0.87 -15.12
CA TRP A 193 21.70 0.05 -14.12
C TRP A 193 20.18 0.09 -14.20
N LYS A 194 19.60 -0.96 -13.63
CA LYS A 194 18.17 -1.09 -13.36
C LYS A 194 18.01 -1.63 -11.94
N SER A 195 17.17 -0.96 -11.15
CA SER A 195 16.76 -1.44 -9.84
C SER A 195 15.43 -2.20 -9.93
N GLY A 196 15.16 -3.04 -8.94
CA GLY A 196 13.90 -3.75 -8.81
C GLY A 196 13.50 -3.84 -7.36
N ALA A 197 12.24 -3.57 -7.07
CA ALA A 197 11.64 -3.81 -5.79
C ALA A 197 10.17 -4.23 -5.99
N THR A 198 9.81 -5.37 -5.42
CA THR A 198 8.41 -5.76 -5.18
C THR A 198 8.09 -5.53 -3.70
N LEU A 199 7.00 -6.09 -3.15
CA LEU A 199 6.72 -5.94 -1.72
C LEU A 199 7.73 -6.72 -0.87
N ASN A 200 8.25 -7.84 -1.35
CA ASN A 200 9.09 -8.73 -0.55
C ASN A 200 10.51 -8.97 -1.08
N TYR A 201 10.81 -8.57 -2.31
CA TYR A 201 12.10 -8.81 -2.94
C TYR A 201 12.71 -7.51 -3.43
N THR A 202 14.02 -7.40 -3.34
CA THR A 202 14.79 -6.29 -3.93
C THR A 202 15.91 -6.83 -4.80
N ALA A 203 16.17 -6.17 -5.91
CA ALA A 203 17.19 -6.53 -6.88
C ALA A 203 17.88 -5.29 -7.42
N GLN A 204 19.14 -5.45 -7.82
CA GLN A 204 19.91 -4.43 -8.52
C GLN A 204 20.77 -5.12 -9.58
N MET A 205 20.82 -4.54 -10.77
CA MET A 205 21.77 -4.93 -11.80
C MET A 205 22.49 -3.67 -12.32
N LEU A 206 23.82 -3.71 -12.29
CA LEU A 206 24.70 -2.64 -12.77
C LEU A 206 25.71 -3.27 -13.73
N ILE A 207 25.93 -2.63 -14.88
CA ILE A 207 26.87 -3.09 -15.91
C ILE A 207 27.76 -1.94 -16.38
N LEU A 208 28.97 -2.30 -16.79
CA LEU A 208 29.96 -1.46 -17.46
C LEU A 208 30.16 -2.05 -18.87
N PRO A 209 29.39 -1.62 -19.88
CA PRO A 209 29.33 -2.27 -21.18
C PRO A 209 30.69 -2.36 -21.88
N GLU A 210 31.47 -1.28 -21.88
CA GLU A 210 32.78 -1.20 -22.53
C GLU A 210 33.81 -2.09 -21.83
N GLN A 211 33.72 -2.21 -20.50
CA GLN A 211 34.60 -3.05 -19.70
C GLN A 211 34.12 -4.51 -19.64
N ARG A 212 32.92 -4.83 -20.14
CA ARG A 212 32.31 -6.16 -20.05
C ARG A 212 32.28 -6.70 -18.62
N LEU A 213 32.03 -5.81 -17.66
CA LEU A 213 31.84 -6.14 -16.23
C LEU A 213 30.40 -5.87 -15.84
N GLY A 214 29.84 -6.72 -15.00
CA GLY A 214 28.49 -6.51 -14.48
C GLY A 214 28.24 -7.31 -13.22
N VAL A 215 27.30 -6.82 -12.43
CA VAL A 215 26.89 -7.43 -11.18
C VAL A 215 25.37 -7.44 -11.11
N ALA A 216 24.80 -8.53 -10.60
CA ALA A 216 23.40 -8.61 -10.23
C ALA A 216 23.30 -9.11 -8.79
N ILE A 217 22.57 -8.38 -7.95
CA ILE A 217 22.39 -8.67 -6.52
C ILE A 217 20.89 -8.76 -6.27
N THR A 218 20.45 -9.79 -5.55
CA THR A 218 19.03 -10.01 -5.20
C THR A 218 18.90 -10.34 -3.72
N CYS A 219 17.81 -9.92 -3.11
CA CYS A 219 17.48 -10.19 -1.71
C CYS A 219 16.00 -10.56 -1.60
N SER A 220 15.68 -11.52 -0.72
CA SER A 220 14.31 -11.92 -0.38
C SER A 220 13.77 -11.16 0.84
N SER A 221 14.00 -9.85 0.84
CA SER A 221 13.47 -8.89 1.80
C SER A 221 13.54 -7.48 1.22
N PRO A 222 12.69 -6.54 1.68
CA PRO A 222 12.91 -5.11 1.46
C PRO A 222 14.29 -4.69 2.02
N SER A 223 15.26 -4.41 1.14
CA SER A 223 16.64 -4.13 1.52
C SER A 223 17.31 -3.11 0.60
N THR A 224 18.19 -2.28 1.17
CA THR A 224 19.05 -1.37 0.40
C THR A 224 20.35 -2.02 -0.07
N ILE A 225 20.69 -3.22 0.45
CA ILE A 225 21.95 -3.93 0.17
C ILE A 225 22.25 -4.03 -1.33
N PRO A 226 21.30 -4.43 -2.21
CA PRO A 226 21.58 -4.52 -3.64
C PRO A 226 22.10 -3.23 -4.26
N GLY A 227 21.48 -2.08 -3.95
CA GLY A 227 21.87 -0.77 -4.47
C GLY A 227 23.11 -0.17 -3.80
N THR A 228 23.43 -0.59 -2.57
CA THR A 228 24.66 -0.16 -1.89
C THR A 228 25.90 -0.90 -2.40
N LEU A 229 25.78 -2.21 -2.68
CA LEU A 229 26.94 -3.05 -3.00
C LEU A 229 27.28 -3.12 -4.50
N ASP A 230 26.38 -2.72 -5.40
CA ASP A 230 26.58 -2.83 -6.84
C ASP A 230 27.84 -2.08 -7.32
N ALA A 231 27.94 -0.78 -7.04
CA ALA A 231 29.06 0.06 -7.47
C ALA A 231 30.35 -0.36 -6.77
N ILE A 232 30.30 -0.63 -5.46
CA ILE A 232 31.46 -1.11 -4.69
C ILE A 232 32.04 -2.38 -5.33
N THR A 233 31.16 -3.33 -5.71
CA THR A 233 31.59 -4.59 -6.33
C THR A 233 32.30 -4.34 -7.66
N LEU A 234 31.75 -3.48 -8.52
CA LEU A 234 32.35 -3.21 -9.83
C LEU A 234 33.62 -2.35 -9.73
N GLN A 235 33.69 -1.43 -8.77
CA GLN A 235 34.89 -0.64 -8.49
C GLN A 235 36.06 -1.55 -8.04
N LEU A 236 35.81 -2.51 -7.16
CA LEU A 236 36.81 -3.51 -6.77
C LEU A 236 37.23 -4.39 -7.96
N ALA A 237 36.28 -4.79 -8.80
CA ALA A 237 36.58 -5.59 -10.00
C ALA A 237 37.43 -4.82 -11.03
N LEU A 238 37.19 -3.50 -11.19
CA LEU A 238 38.00 -2.62 -12.03
C LEU A 238 39.41 -2.46 -11.48
N GLU A 239 39.55 -2.30 -10.16
CA GLU A 239 40.86 -2.22 -9.51
C GLU A 239 41.65 -3.51 -9.69
N GLU A 240 41.04 -4.67 -9.43
CA GLU A 240 41.71 -5.97 -9.54
C GLU A 240 42.09 -6.33 -10.98
N ARG A 241 41.17 -6.12 -11.94
CA ARG A 241 41.36 -6.56 -13.33
C ARG A 241 42.13 -5.55 -14.17
N ASP A 242 41.83 -4.27 -14.01
CA ASP A 242 42.29 -3.19 -14.91
C ASP A 242 43.24 -2.21 -14.22
N GLY A 243 43.45 -2.33 -12.90
CA GLY A 243 44.30 -1.41 -12.11
C GLY A 243 43.69 -0.01 -11.95
N ILE A 244 42.38 0.13 -12.20
CA ILE A 244 41.65 1.40 -12.13
C ILE A 244 41.12 1.57 -10.71
N THR A 245 41.78 2.40 -9.92
CA THR A 245 41.40 2.68 -8.52
C THR A 245 40.31 3.75 -8.41
N PRO A 246 39.43 3.69 -7.40
CA PRO A 246 38.50 4.77 -7.12
C PRO A 246 39.17 6.12 -6.86
N PRO A 247 38.69 7.21 -7.48
CA PRO A 247 39.16 8.54 -7.14
C PRO A 247 38.77 8.88 -5.69
N PRO A 248 39.56 9.71 -4.99
CA PRO A 248 39.21 10.15 -3.65
C PRO A 248 37.94 11.00 -3.71
N LYS A 249 36.92 10.59 -2.95
CA LYS A 249 35.69 11.34 -2.76
C LYS A 249 35.98 12.61 -1.97
N GLN A 250 35.56 13.75 -2.47
CA GLN A 250 35.63 15.02 -1.75
C GLN A 250 34.30 15.28 -1.04
N ALA A 251 34.38 15.79 0.20
CA ALA A 251 33.19 16.31 0.86
C ALA A 251 32.74 17.55 0.08
N PRO A 252 31.42 17.73 -0.13
CA PRO A 252 30.93 18.98 -0.68
C PRO A 252 31.24 20.10 0.30
N GLU A 253 31.75 21.22 -0.21
CA GLU A 253 31.83 22.47 0.52
C GLU A 253 30.76 23.42 -0.02
N ALA A 254 30.14 24.21 0.86
CA ALA A 254 29.25 25.26 0.41
C ALA A 254 30.08 26.38 -0.20
N ASP A 255 29.65 26.87 -1.37
CA ASP A 255 30.20 28.10 -1.93
C ASP A 255 29.98 29.29 -0.98
N PRO A 256 30.76 30.38 -1.13
CA PRO A 256 30.55 31.59 -0.34
C PRO A 256 29.10 32.10 -0.42
N GLU A 257 28.64 32.75 0.66
CA GLU A 257 27.33 33.41 0.64
C GLU A 257 27.29 34.52 -0.40
N ALA A 258 26.21 34.55 -1.18
CA ALA A 258 25.88 35.63 -2.09
C ALA A 258 24.92 36.63 -1.43
N ALA A 259 24.98 37.89 -1.88
CA ALA A 259 24.04 38.90 -1.42
C ALA A 259 22.63 38.60 -1.96
N VAL A 260 21.63 38.61 -1.06
CA VAL A 260 20.21 38.48 -1.39
C VAL A 260 19.41 39.48 -0.55
N THR A 261 18.42 40.12 -1.17
CA THR A 261 17.52 41.05 -0.48
C THR A 261 16.37 40.30 0.18
N GLN A 262 15.78 40.89 1.23
CA GLN A 262 14.61 40.29 1.87
C GLN A 262 13.44 40.12 0.88
N ALA A 263 13.23 41.08 -0.02
CA ALA A 263 12.17 41.00 -1.02
C ALA A 263 12.33 39.83 -2.00
N GLU A 264 13.58 39.47 -2.35
CA GLU A 264 13.87 38.29 -3.16
C GLU A 264 13.57 37.00 -2.39
N LEU A 265 13.90 36.92 -1.10
CA LEU A 265 13.55 35.78 -0.25
C LEU A 265 12.03 35.65 -0.09
N ASP A 266 11.34 36.76 0.19
CA ASP A 266 9.89 36.82 0.37
C ASP A 266 9.16 36.33 -0.90
N ALA A 267 9.69 36.64 -2.09
CA ALA A 267 9.11 36.19 -3.36
C ALA A 267 9.13 34.66 -3.54
N LEU A 268 10.06 33.96 -2.88
CA LEU A 268 10.19 32.50 -2.89
C LEU A 268 9.28 31.81 -1.87
N THR A 269 8.67 32.55 -0.95
CA THR A 269 7.81 31.96 0.09
C THR A 269 6.52 31.40 -0.47
N GLY A 270 5.96 30.40 0.20
CA GLY A 270 4.66 29.85 -0.13
C GLY A 270 4.61 28.33 -0.09
N THR A 271 3.57 27.80 -0.71
CA THR A 271 3.27 26.37 -0.74
C THR A 271 3.80 25.72 -2.00
N TYR A 272 4.46 24.58 -1.83
CA TYR A 272 5.01 23.77 -2.91
C TYR A 272 4.49 22.34 -2.81
N LEU A 273 4.39 21.63 -3.92
CA LEU A 273 3.93 20.26 -4.02
C LEU A 273 5.12 19.34 -4.31
N GLY A 274 5.49 18.53 -3.33
CA GLY A 274 6.52 17.50 -3.44
C GLY A 274 5.99 16.18 -4.00
N ASP A 275 6.70 15.11 -3.65
CA ASP A 275 6.28 13.71 -3.86
C ASP A 275 5.07 13.31 -2.98
N ALA A 276 4.98 13.90 -1.79
CA ALA A 276 3.92 13.67 -0.80
C ALA A 276 3.33 14.97 -0.24
N GLY A 277 2.03 15.14 -0.37
CA GLY A 277 1.30 16.29 0.17
C GLY A 277 1.87 17.62 -0.31
N TYR A 278 2.27 18.46 0.65
CA TYR A 278 2.78 19.80 0.40
C TYR A 278 3.93 20.14 1.34
N ASP A 279 4.73 21.09 0.85
CA ASP A 279 5.87 21.70 1.49
C ASP A 279 5.59 23.19 1.70
N ILE A 280 6.28 23.81 2.67
CA ILE A 280 6.20 25.25 2.93
C ILE A 280 7.60 25.84 2.91
N VAL A 281 7.75 26.98 2.22
CA VAL A 281 8.95 27.81 2.24
C VAL A 281 8.68 29.10 2.99
N GLU A 282 9.51 29.36 3.99
CA GLU A 282 9.45 30.53 4.87
C GLU A 282 10.71 31.37 4.68
N ALA A 283 10.57 32.69 4.67
CA ALA A 283 11.69 33.61 4.60
C ALA A 283 12.05 34.17 5.98
N HIS A 284 13.34 34.32 6.21
CA HIS A 284 13.94 34.98 7.37
C HIS A 284 14.99 35.98 6.88
N PRO A 285 15.46 36.91 7.73
CA PRO A 285 16.59 37.79 7.39
C PRO A 285 17.80 36.98 6.88
N GLY A 286 18.08 37.09 5.59
CA GLY A 286 19.24 36.48 4.92
C GLY A 286 19.15 34.97 4.61
N SER A 287 18.05 34.30 4.92
CA SER A 287 17.93 32.85 4.70
C SER A 287 16.49 32.37 4.52
N LEU A 288 16.34 31.12 4.06
CA LEU A 288 15.07 30.41 3.97
C LEU A 288 15.01 29.24 4.96
N THR A 289 13.78 28.87 5.31
CA THR A 289 13.43 27.57 5.89
C THR A 289 12.54 26.82 4.91
N TYR A 290 12.88 25.57 4.60
CA TYR A 290 12.11 24.68 3.76
C TYR A 290 11.57 23.51 4.59
N ARG A 291 10.25 23.41 4.73
CA ARG A 291 9.57 22.32 5.47
C ARG A 291 8.95 21.34 4.50
N ARG A 292 9.37 20.08 4.55
CA ARG A 292 8.83 19.00 3.71
C ARG A 292 7.62 18.34 4.34
N LYS A 293 6.70 17.86 3.50
CA LYS A 293 5.60 16.96 3.89
C LYS A 293 4.91 17.44 5.17
N VAL A 294 4.46 18.71 5.19
CA VAL A 294 4.03 19.42 6.40
C VAL A 294 2.91 18.68 7.14
N HIS A 295 1.95 18.12 6.40
CA HIS A 295 0.88 17.27 6.90
C HIS A 295 1.33 16.03 7.70
N ALA A 296 2.60 15.61 7.56
CA ALA A 296 3.17 14.41 8.17
C ALA A 296 4.45 14.70 8.97
N GLU A 297 4.67 15.96 9.37
CA GLU A 297 5.84 16.39 10.16
C GLU A 297 7.19 15.97 9.51
N GLY A 298 7.29 16.14 8.19
CA GLY A 298 8.51 15.82 7.45
C GLY A 298 9.72 16.70 7.82
N PRO A 299 10.89 16.44 7.20
CA PRO A 299 12.13 17.11 7.54
C PRO A 299 12.06 18.63 7.30
N VAL A 300 12.80 19.36 8.14
CA VAL A 300 12.92 20.83 8.08
C VAL A 300 14.36 21.19 7.78
N PHE A 301 14.58 21.89 6.67
CA PHE A 301 15.88 22.44 6.29
C PHE A 301 15.89 23.93 6.62
N SER A 302 16.69 24.34 7.60
CA SER A 302 16.76 25.72 8.10
C SER A 302 18.10 26.36 7.76
N ASN A 303 18.18 27.69 7.86
CA ASN A 303 19.38 28.48 7.60
C ASN A 303 19.93 28.27 6.17
N LEU A 304 19.02 28.13 5.21
CA LEU A 304 19.37 28.01 3.80
C LEU A 304 19.75 29.40 3.27
N ALA A 305 21.03 29.70 3.20
CA ALA A 305 21.57 30.95 2.65
C ALA A 305 21.89 30.80 1.16
N LEU A 306 21.65 31.85 0.38
CA LEU A 306 21.98 31.87 -1.05
C LEU A 306 23.50 31.88 -1.23
N ARG A 307 24.02 31.05 -2.13
CA ARG A 307 25.44 30.93 -2.46
C ARG A 307 25.76 31.52 -3.83
N GLU A 308 27.05 31.77 -4.09
CA GLU A 308 27.52 32.41 -5.34
C GLU A 308 27.15 31.65 -6.61
N ASP A 309 26.94 30.33 -6.52
CA ASP A 309 26.50 29.48 -7.63
C ASP A 309 24.97 29.44 -7.83
N GLY A 310 24.22 30.20 -7.03
CA GLY A 310 22.77 30.32 -7.10
C GLY A 310 21.99 29.21 -6.38
N TRP A 311 22.66 28.34 -5.63
CA TRP A 311 22.01 27.37 -4.76
C TRP A 311 21.86 27.92 -3.34
N PHE A 312 20.84 27.46 -2.63
CA PHE A 312 20.62 27.70 -1.23
C PHE A 312 21.13 26.51 -0.42
N ALA A 313 22.02 26.76 0.53
CA ALA A 313 22.62 25.72 1.36
C ALA A 313 22.80 26.21 2.80
N ALA A 314 22.81 25.28 3.76
CA ALA A 314 23.19 25.56 5.14
C ALA A 314 24.68 25.25 5.35
N ASP A 315 25.41 26.09 6.08
CA ASP A 315 26.87 25.89 6.31
C ASP A 315 27.18 24.54 6.97
N GLY A 316 26.29 24.06 7.84
CA GLY A 316 26.45 22.79 8.56
C GLY A 316 25.99 21.56 7.78
N GLN A 317 25.36 21.74 6.61
CA GLN A 317 24.82 20.66 5.77
C GLN A 317 24.97 21.01 4.27
N PRO A 318 26.20 21.19 3.76
CA PRO A 318 26.46 21.54 2.37
C PRO A 318 26.07 20.44 1.37
N GLU A 319 25.84 19.21 1.85
CA GLU A 319 25.47 18.05 1.04
C GLU A 319 24.05 18.11 0.46
N LEU A 320 23.17 18.95 1.01
CA LEU A 320 21.83 19.17 0.51
C LEU A 320 21.63 20.64 0.21
N GLN A 321 21.27 20.93 -1.04
CA GLN A 321 21.12 22.29 -1.51
C GLN A 321 19.89 22.44 -2.39
N LEU A 322 19.27 23.61 -2.35
CA LEU A 322 18.02 23.87 -3.05
C LEU A 322 18.18 25.00 -4.07
N ARG A 323 17.53 24.90 -5.22
CA ARG A 323 17.49 26.01 -6.19
C ARG A 323 16.06 26.27 -6.61
N PHE A 324 15.64 27.52 -6.50
CA PHE A 324 14.36 27.99 -6.99
C PHE A 324 14.52 28.48 -8.42
N THR A 325 13.70 27.98 -9.34
CA THR A 325 13.82 28.30 -10.77
C THR A 325 12.45 28.38 -11.43
N ASN A 326 12.37 29.09 -12.56
CA ASN A 326 11.25 28.99 -13.48
C ASN A 326 11.70 28.25 -14.74
N ALA A 327 11.13 27.06 -14.98
CA ALA A 327 11.42 26.27 -16.16
C ALA A 327 10.12 26.03 -16.92
N ASN A 328 10.10 26.38 -18.21
CA ASN A 328 8.95 26.21 -19.10
C ASN A 328 7.61 26.76 -18.52
N GLY A 329 7.67 27.87 -17.77
CA GLY A 329 6.50 28.49 -17.17
C GLY A 329 6.03 27.87 -15.85
N ARG A 330 6.78 26.92 -15.28
CA ARG A 330 6.54 26.34 -13.96
C ARG A 330 7.58 26.82 -12.96
N GLU A 331 7.13 27.20 -11.77
CA GLU A 331 8.00 27.54 -10.65
C GLU A 331 8.38 26.26 -9.90
N LEU A 332 9.66 25.90 -9.94
CA LEU A 332 10.17 24.63 -9.43
C LEU A 332 11.23 24.86 -8.36
N VAL A 333 11.33 23.90 -7.45
CA VAL A 333 12.48 23.75 -6.58
C VAL A 333 13.25 22.52 -7.05
N LEU A 334 14.54 22.69 -7.28
CA LEU A 334 15.46 21.60 -7.52
C LEU A 334 16.20 21.28 -6.23
N VAL A 335 16.53 20.00 -6.04
CA VAL A 335 17.44 19.57 -4.99
C VAL A 335 18.74 19.11 -5.64
N ARG A 336 19.87 19.54 -5.08
CA ARG A 336 21.21 19.01 -5.33
C ARG A 336 21.64 18.26 -4.08
N GLN A 337 21.93 16.98 -4.23
CA GLN A 337 22.39 16.10 -3.16
C GLN A 337 23.76 15.51 -3.48
N PHE A 338 24.62 15.45 -2.47
CA PHE A 338 25.92 14.78 -2.56
C PHE A 338 25.90 13.52 -1.70
N VAL A 339 25.89 12.35 -2.33
CA VAL A 339 25.94 11.06 -1.62
C VAL A 339 27.30 10.44 -1.87
N GLU A 340 28.10 10.32 -0.81
CA GLU A 340 29.48 9.87 -0.89
C GLU A 340 30.30 10.63 -1.95
N GLY A 341 30.15 11.96 -2.01
CA GLY A 341 30.88 12.83 -2.96
C GLY A 341 30.35 12.80 -4.40
N VAL A 342 29.29 12.04 -4.70
CA VAL A 342 28.65 12.00 -6.02
C VAL A 342 27.44 12.93 -6.04
N GLU A 343 27.37 13.81 -7.03
CA GLU A 343 26.30 14.80 -7.22
C GLU A 343 25.07 14.19 -7.90
N TYR A 344 23.89 14.48 -7.36
CA TYR A 344 22.58 14.16 -7.91
C TYR A 344 21.73 15.42 -7.93
N VAL A 345 21.09 15.72 -9.07
CA VAL A 345 20.17 16.86 -9.23
C VAL A 345 18.83 16.37 -9.75
N GLU A 346 17.75 16.78 -9.09
CA GLU A 346 16.38 16.46 -9.53
C GLU A 346 15.37 17.53 -9.13
N ILE A 347 14.17 17.46 -9.73
CA ILE A 347 13.02 18.26 -9.33
C ILE A 347 12.54 17.79 -7.95
N PHE A 348 12.49 18.72 -7.01
CA PHE A 348 12.13 18.46 -5.62
C PHE A 348 10.68 18.79 -5.30
N SER A 349 10.17 19.89 -5.88
CA SER A 349 8.76 20.31 -5.75
C SER A 349 8.38 21.34 -6.82
N GLU A 350 7.08 21.58 -6.95
CA GLU A 350 6.49 22.60 -7.81
C GLU A 350 5.66 23.58 -6.97
N ARG A 351 5.83 24.89 -7.17
CA ARG A 351 5.01 25.90 -6.47
C ARG A 351 3.56 25.76 -6.89
N ILE A 352 2.66 25.81 -5.91
CA ILE A 352 1.23 25.93 -6.19
C ILE A 352 0.74 27.31 -5.76
N ASN A 353 0.10 28.00 -6.69
CA ASN A 353 -0.66 29.19 -6.37
C ASN A 353 -2.06 28.74 -5.97
N LEU A 354 -2.29 28.68 -4.66
CA LEU A 354 -3.62 28.47 -4.14
C LEU A 354 -4.41 29.75 -4.43
N ASN A 355 -5.25 29.70 -5.45
CA ASN A 355 -6.37 30.62 -5.48
C ASN A 355 -7.18 30.29 -4.23
N ALA A 356 -7.35 31.27 -3.34
CA ALA A 356 -8.18 31.17 -2.14
C ALA A 356 -9.68 31.08 -2.49
N GLU A 357 -10.03 30.31 -3.51
CA GLU A 357 -11.40 29.90 -3.75
C GLU A 357 -11.73 28.88 -2.66
N GLU A 358 -12.80 29.16 -1.91
CA GLU A 358 -13.30 28.22 -0.92
C GLU A 358 -13.57 26.87 -1.58
N LEU A 359 -13.19 25.78 -0.89
CA LEU A 359 -13.48 24.43 -1.33
C LEU A 359 -14.98 24.33 -1.69
N PRO A 360 -15.37 23.84 -2.88
CA PRO A 360 -16.78 23.74 -3.25
C PRO A 360 -17.58 22.94 -2.21
N ASP A 361 -18.83 23.34 -1.95
CA ASP A 361 -19.67 22.71 -0.92
C ASP A 361 -19.76 21.18 -1.10
N SER A 362 -19.84 20.71 -2.36
CA SER A 362 -19.86 19.29 -2.73
C SER A 362 -18.62 18.52 -2.26
N TRP A 363 -17.45 19.16 -2.18
CA TRP A 363 -16.24 18.53 -1.64
C TRP A 363 -16.13 18.72 -0.13
N ARG A 364 -16.53 19.89 0.37
CA ARG A 364 -16.51 20.21 1.80
C ARG A 364 -17.38 19.25 2.61
N ASP A 365 -18.55 18.88 2.10
CA ASP A 365 -19.46 17.92 2.74
C ASP A 365 -18.88 16.50 2.81
N ARG A 366 -17.86 16.18 2.00
CA ARG A 366 -17.19 14.87 1.99
C ARG A 366 -15.94 14.83 2.87
N VAL A 367 -15.45 15.98 3.35
CA VAL A 367 -14.31 16.07 4.25
C VAL A 367 -14.65 15.38 5.58
N GLY A 368 -13.71 14.59 6.09
CA GLY A 368 -13.89 13.75 7.28
C GLY A 368 -14.57 12.40 7.00
N GLY A 369 -15.07 12.18 5.78
CA GLY A 369 -15.60 10.89 5.35
C GLY A 369 -14.53 9.80 5.28
N VAL A 370 -14.87 8.60 5.74
CA VAL A 370 -14.04 7.40 5.61
C VAL A 370 -14.66 6.49 4.56
N TRP A 371 -13.86 6.04 3.61
CA TRP A 371 -14.30 5.23 2.49
C TRP A 371 -13.49 3.94 2.44
N LEU A 372 -14.17 2.80 2.44
CA LEU A 372 -13.55 1.48 2.49
C LEU A 372 -13.57 0.80 1.12
N LEU A 373 -12.48 0.11 0.83
CA LEU A 373 -12.23 -0.57 -0.43
C LEU A 373 -13.30 -1.63 -0.76
N ARG A 374 -13.77 -1.68 -2.01
CA ARG A 374 -14.83 -2.58 -2.48
C ARG A 374 -14.31 -3.65 -3.42
N ASN A 375 -13.46 -3.31 -4.39
CA ASN A 375 -13.01 -4.23 -5.43
C ASN A 375 -11.60 -4.81 -5.15
N THR A 376 -11.30 -5.13 -3.89
CA THR A 376 -10.04 -5.77 -3.51
C THR A 376 -9.99 -7.20 -4.04
N PRO A 377 -8.89 -7.69 -4.61
CA PRO A 377 -8.71 -9.12 -4.87
C PRO A 377 -8.76 -9.96 -3.57
N VAL A 378 -9.30 -11.18 -3.64
CA VAL A 378 -9.40 -12.08 -2.48
C VAL A 378 -8.03 -12.50 -1.91
N HIS A 379 -7.01 -12.54 -2.76
CA HIS A 379 -5.63 -12.93 -2.41
C HIS A 379 -4.67 -11.74 -2.37
N ASP A 380 -5.19 -10.52 -2.23
CA ASP A 380 -4.39 -9.30 -2.18
C ASP A 380 -3.36 -9.33 -1.04
N TYR A 381 -2.14 -8.93 -1.37
CA TYR A 381 -1.00 -8.96 -0.45
C TYR A 381 -0.97 -7.74 0.48
N PHE A 382 -1.54 -6.60 0.06
CA PHE A 382 -1.46 -5.32 0.78
C PHE A 382 -1.91 -5.40 2.26
N PRO A 383 -3.03 -6.06 2.63
CA PRO A 383 -3.41 -6.19 4.03
C PRO A 383 -2.38 -6.93 4.89
N MET A 384 -1.61 -7.87 4.29
CA MET A 384 -0.61 -8.66 5.02
C MET A 384 0.61 -7.84 5.44
N ILE A 385 0.87 -6.73 4.75
CA ILE A 385 1.99 -5.81 5.05
C ILE A 385 1.52 -4.57 5.80
N GLY A 386 0.30 -4.59 6.33
CA GLY A 386 -0.24 -3.53 7.17
C GLY A 386 -0.98 -2.42 6.41
N ALA A 387 -1.20 -2.57 5.10
CA ALA A 387 -1.92 -1.55 4.34
C ALA A 387 -3.42 -1.64 4.63
N GLY A 388 -4.00 -0.54 5.11
CA GLY A 388 -5.42 -0.45 5.43
C GLY A 388 -6.33 -0.36 4.22
N PRO A 389 -7.62 -0.65 4.39
CA PRO A 389 -8.59 -0.65 3.29
C PRO A 389 -9.22 0.74 3.06
N ASP A 390 -8.80 1.79 3.77
CA ASP A 390 -9.50 3.06 3.81
C ASP A 390 -8.79 4.22 3.12
N ILE A 391 -9.59 5.09 2.54
CA ILE A 391 -9.19 6.43 2.14
C ILE A 391 -10.04 7.47 2.86
N ARG A 392 -9.44 8.64 3.07
CA ARG A 392 -10.05 9.78 3.76
C ARG A 392 -9.80 11.05 2.99
N LEU A 393 -10.82 11.89 2.94
CA LEU A 393 -10.68 13.27 2.50
C LEU A 393 -10.51 14.14 3.72
N VAL A 394 -9.41 14.89 3.78
CA VAL A 394 -9.11 15.81 4.89
C VAL A 394 -8.76 17.18 4.36
N GLU A 395 -9.06 18.21 5.13
CA GLU A 395 -8.65 19.58 4.85
C GLU A 395 -7.67 20.04 5.91
N THR A 396 -6.47 20.44 5.48
CA THR A 396 -5.42 20.98 6.36
C THR A 396 -4.79 22.19 5.67
N ASP A 397 -4.58 23.29 6.40
CA ASP A 397 -4.00 24.54 5.84
C ASP A 397 -4.71 25.06 4.56
N GLY A 398 -6.02 24.84 4.45
CA GLY A 398 -6.85 25.23 3.30
C GLY A 398 -6.63 24.37 2.05
N LEU A 399 -5.98 23.20 2.20
CA LEU A 399 -5.73 22.24 1.14
C LEU A 399 -6.59 21.00 1.35
N LEU A 400 -7.27 20.56 0.29
CA LEU A 400 -7.91 19.24 0.27
C LEU A 400 -6.85 18.17 0.02
N HIS A 401 -6.88 17.11 0.82
CA HIS A 401 -6.01 15.96 0.69
C HIS A 401 -6.78 14.66 0.60
N LEU A 402 -6.27 13.74 -0.21
CA LEU A 402 -6.55 12.33 -0.10
C LEU A 402 -5.48 11.68 0.78
N GLN A 403 -5.90 11.10 1.90
CA GLN A 403 -5.08 10.19 2.70
C GLN A 403 -5.52 8.76 2.44
N SER A 404 -4.56 7.84 2.32
CA SER A 404 -4.83 6.42 2.09
C SER A 404 -4.02 5.58 3.06
N SER A 405 -4.68 4.63 3.71
CA SER A 405 -4.00 3.60 4.49
C SER A 405 -3.46 2.46 3.62
N CYS A 406 -3.86 2.37 2.35
CA CYS A 406 -3.54 1.28 1.43
C CYS A 406 -2.19 1.41 0.70
N ALA A 407 -1.29 2.30 1.17
CA ALA A 407 0.06 2.58 0.64
C ALA A 407 0.23 3.76 -0.34
N ALA A 408 -0.65 4.77 -0.32
CA ALA A 408 -0.35 6.05 -0.99
C ALA A 408 0.04 7.12 0.03
N GLU A 409 1.13 7.83 -0.26
CA GLU A 409 1.42 9.12 0.38
C GLU A 409 0.24 10.08 0.17
N SER A 410 0.00 10.96 1.15
CA SER A 410 -1.05 11.98 1.04
C SER A 410 -0.93 12.74 -0.27
N LYS A 411 -2.06 12.98 -0.95
CA LYS A 411 -2.09 13.71 -2.21
C LYS A 411 -2.96 14.95 -2.10
N VAL A 412 -2.41 16.10 -2.48
CA VAL A 412 -3.20 17.33 -2.62
C VAL A 412 -4.12 17.18 -3.82
N LEU A 413 -5.39 17.54 -3.62
CA LEU A 413 -6.42 17.48 -4.64
C LEU A 413 -6.84 18.89 -5.07
N ILE A 414 -7.04 19.08 -6.36
CA ILE A 414 -7.63 20.29 -6.94
C ILE A 414 -8.97 19.93 -7.58
N PRO A 415 -10.10 20.20 -6.91
CA PRO A 415 -11.43 20.03 -7.48
C PRO A 415 -11.60 20.81 -8.78
N VAL A 416 -12.18 20.16 -9.80
CA VAL A 416 -12.53 20.79 -11.09
C VAL A 416 -14.00 20.59 -11.47
N SER A 417 -14.71 19.72 -10.75
CA SER A 417 -16.18 19.59 -10.75
C SER A 417 -16.64 19.01 -9.40
N ASP A 418 -17.94 18.83 -9.22
CA ASP A 418 -18.52 18.18 -8.02
C ASP A 418 -18.10 16.71 -7.86
N THR A 419 -17.55 16.09 -8.90
CA THR A 419 -17.21 14.66 -8.93
C THR A 419 -15.79 14.36 -9.39
N LEU A 420 -14.97 15.36 -9.72
CA LEU A 420 -13.61 15.16 -10.21
C LEU A 420 -12.66 16.15 -9.54
N ALA A 421 -11.57 15.63 -8.97
CA ALA A 421 -10.42 16.41 -8.54
C ALA A 421 -9.13 15.82 -9.12
N TRP A 422 -8.23 16.70 -9.56
CA TRP A 422 -6.90 16.30 -10.01
C TRP A 422 -5.98 16.09 -8.82
N THR A 423 -5.18 15.02 -8.86
CA THR A 423 -4.01 14.85 -8.03
C THR A 423 -2.97 15.88 -8.46
N ALA A 424 -2.65 16.84 -7.59
CA ALA A 424 -1.82 17.98 -7.92
C ALA A 424 -0.32 17.66 -7.93
N GLY A 425 0.44 18.50 -8.66
CA GLY A 425 1.91 18.46 -8.70
C GLY A 425 2.50 17.51 -9.74
N MET A 426 3.59 17.93 -10.38
CA MET A 426 4.23 17.14 -11.44
C MET A 426 5.00 15.91 -10.96
N LEU A 427 5.26 15.78 -9.66
CA LEU A 427 5.95 14.61 -9.08
C LEU A 427 5.01 13.41 -8.84
N ASN A 428 3.73 13.56 -9.15
CA ASN A 428 2.78 12.47 -9.03
C ASN A 428 3.11 11.32 -10.01
N ARG A 429 3.34 10.13 -9.43
CA ARG A 429 3.50 8.85 -10.14
C ARG A 429 2.24 7.97 -10.07
N GLY A 430 1.36 8.23 -9.10
CA GLY A 430 0.16 7.46 -8.87
C GLY A 430 -0.97 7.83 -9.82
N ASP A 431 -2.20 7.67 -9.36
CA ASP A 431 -3.37 8.06 -10.13
C ASP A 431 -3.45 9.58 -10.31
N SER A 432 -3.93 10.02 -11.47
CA SER A 432 -4.01 11.44 -11.83
C SER A 432 -5.22 12.13 -11.23
N ALA A 433 -6.24 11.38 -10.81
CA ALA A 433 -7.49 11.95 -10.35
C ALA A 433 -8.17 11.12 -9.26
N VAL A 434 -8.96 11.82 -8.45
CA VAL A 434 -10.00 11.25 -7.58
C VAL A 434 -11.35 11.54 -8.23
N GLN A 435 -12.13 10.49 -8.43
CA GLN A 435 -13.43 10.57 -9.10
C GLN A 435 -14.53 10.05 -8.18
N PHE A 436 -15.64 10.77 -8.08
CA PHE A 436 -16.87 10.29 -7.46
C PHE A 436 -17.81 9.73 -8.52
N GLU A 437 -18.32 8.53 -8.27
CA GLU A 437 -19.30 7.87 -9.13
C GLU A 437 -20.40 7.21 -8.29
N GLU A 438 -21.60 7.11 -8.85
CA GLU A 438 -22.74 6.47 -8.17
C GLU A 438 -22.92 5.04 -8.70
N ILE A 439 -22.89 4.07 -7.80
CA ILE A 439 -23.13 2.65 -8.09
C ILE A 439 -24.29 2.21 -7.21
N ASN A 440 -25.40 1.79 -7.84
CA ASN A 440 -26.61 1.32 -7.16
C ASN A 440 -27.16 2.32 -6.10
N GLY A 441 -27.10 3.62 -6.38
CA GLY A 441 -27.58 4.67 -5.46
C GLY A 441 -26.61 5.00 -4.33
N ILE A 442 -25.40 4.42 -4.33
CA ILE A 442 -24.36 4.66 -3.34
C ILE A 442 -23.19 5.35 -4.03
N GLU A 443 -22.80 6.50 -3.49
CA GLU A 443 -21.59 7.20 -3.94
C GLU A 443 -20.35 6.35 -3.66
N HIS A 444 -19.38 6.37 -4.57
CA HIS A 444 -18.10 5.68 -4.47
C HIS A 444 -16.98 6.59 -4.94
N ILE A 445 -15.80 6.43 -4.36
CA ILE A 445 -14.56 7.03 -4.84
C ILE A 445 -13.82 6.03 -5.73
N ARG A 446 -13.45 6.46 -6.92
CA ARG A 446 -12.47 5.79 -7.78
C ARG A 446 -11.11 6.47 -7.64
N TYR A 447 -10.11 5.67 -7.27
CA TYR A 447 -8.72 6.12 -7.14
C TYR A 447 -7.75 4.92 -7.20
N ALA A 448 -6.65 5.06 -7.93
CA ALA A 448 -5.61 4.05 -8.12
C ALA A 448 -6.11 2.70 -8.66
N GLY A 449 -7.13 2.73 -9.52
CA GLY A 449 -7.81 1.54 -10.06
C GLY A 449 -8.83 0.93 -9.09
N TYR A 450 -8.86 1.37 -7.84
CA TYR A 450 -9.75 0.87 -6.81
C TYR A 450 -11.05 1.66 -6.71
N LEU A 451 -12.07 1.02 -6.15
CA LEU A 451 -13.34 1.61 -5.76
C LEU A 451 -13.53 1.54 -4.26
N PHE A 452 -13.89 2.67 -3.65
CA PHE A 452 -14.12 2.79 -2.22
C PHE A 452 -15.54 3.27 -2.00
N GLY A 453 -16.32 2.54 -1.22
CA GLY A 453 -17.66 2.96 -0.79
C GLY A 453 -17.61 3.51 0.64
N PRO A 454 -18.67 4.19 1.12
CA PRO A 454 -18.69 4.77 2.46
C PRO A 454 -18.45 3.71 3.54
N ALA A 455 -17.79 4.08 4.64
CA ALA A 455 -17.69 3.21 5.80
C ALA A 455 -19.10 2.80 6.30
N PRO A 456 -19.29 1.53 6.70
CA PRO A 456 -20.60 1.06 7.13
C PRO A 456 -21.00 1.64 8.48
N ASP A 457 -22.30 1.88 8.66
CA ASP A 457 -22.85 2.17 9.97
C ASP A 457 -22.68 0.96 10.91
N PRO A 458 -22.44 1.19 12.22
CA PRO A 458 -22.36 0.11 13.19
C PRO A 458 -23.67 -0.65 13.32
N ILE A 459 -23.62 -1.97 13.17
CA ILE A 459 -24.73 -2.89 13.40
C ILE A 459 -24.95 -3.01 14.92
N PRO A 460 -26.13 -2.60 15.44
CA PRO A 460 -26.45 -2.72 16.85
C PRO A 460 -26.60 -4.18 17.28
N VAL A 461 -26.34 -4.45 18.54
CA VAL A 461 -26.59 -5.77 19.15
C VAL A 461 -28.09 -6.08 19.16
N ALA A 462 -28.44 -7.35 18.98
CA ALA A 462 -29.79 -7.87 18.82
C ALA A 462 -30.52 -7.30 17.58
N SER A 463 -29.76 -7.09 16.49
CA SER A 463 -30.31 -6.74 15.20
C SER A 463 -30.02 -7.82 14.17
N THR A 464 -30.87 -7.86 13.14
CA THR A 464 -30.64 -8.67 11.93
C THR A 464 -30.58 -7.71 10.75
N VAL A 465 -29.51 -7.83 9.96
CA VAL A 465 -29.25 -6.99 8.79
C VAL A 465 -29.06 -7.89 7.59
N SER A 466 -29.81 -7.63 6.52
CA SER A 466 -29.58 -8.29 5.24
C SER A 466 -28.51 -7.53 4.45
N GLY A 467 -27.64 -8.27 3.77
CA GLY A 467 -26.65 -7.71 2.87
C GLY A 467 -26.62 -8.45 1.54
N THR A 468 -25.97 -7.87 0.54
CA THR A 468 -25.82 -8.48 -0.78
C THR A 468 -24.48 -8.06 -1.39
N ILE A 469 -23.81 -9.00 -2.04
CA ILE A 469 -22.75 -8.72 -3.00
C ILE A 469 -23.43 -8.69 -4.36
N ASP A 470 -23.57 -7.48 -4.91
CA ASP A 470 -24.33 -7.19 -6.12
C ASP A 470 -23.47 -7.10 -7.38
N GLN A 471 -22.14 -6.99 -7.20
CA GLN A 471 -21.17 -6.89 -8.28
C GLN A 471 -20.03 -7.90 -8.11
N THR A 472 -19.68 -8.58 -9.21
CA THR A 472 -18.55 -9.51 -9.25
C THR A 472 -17.26 -8.81 -8.82
N GLY A 473 -16.47 -9.47 -7.96
CA GLY A 473 -15.21 -8.95 -7.44
C GLY A 473 -15.37 -7.92 -6.32
N PHE A 474 -16.60 -7.60 -5.90
CA PHE A 474 -16.83 -6.68 -4.78
C PHE A 474 -16.85 -7.41 -3.44
N ALA A 475 -16.44 -6.70 -2.41
CA ALA A 475 -16.61 -7.03 -1.01
C ALA A 475 -17.61 -6.08 -0.35
N SER A 476 -18.41 -6.60 0.57
CA SER A 476 -19.22 -5.80 1.49
C SER A 476 -18.52 -5.68 2.83
N TRP A 477 -18.61 -4.50 3.44
CA TRP A 477 -18.09 -4.24 4.78
C TRP A 477 -19.22 -3.97 5.76
N HIS A 478 -19.08 -4.48 6.98
CA HIS A 478 -20.00 -4.28 8.09
C HIS A 478 -19.24 -3.93 9.36
N ALA A 479 -19.72 -2.97 10.13
CA ALA A 479 -19.15 -2.64 11.43
C ALA A 479 -19.96 -3.33 12.53
N LEU A 480 -19.30 -4.11 13.40
CA LEU A 480 -19.93 -4.85 14.49
C LEU A 480 -19.61 -4.18 15.82
N SER A 481 -20.63 -3.70 16.54
CA SER A 481 -20.45 -3.10 17.88
C SER A 481 -20.35 -4.17 18.97
N ILE A 482 -19.12 -4.45 19.42
CA ILE A 482 -18.85 -5.45 20.46
C ILE A 482 -18.17 -4.82 21.69
N LEU A 483 -18.90 -3.96 22.37
CA LEU A 483 -18.37 -3.17 23.48
C LEU A 483 -18.03 -4.05 24.71
N PRO A 484 -16.89 -3.80 25.39
CA PRO A 484 -16.64 -4.36 26.71
C PRO A 484 -17.59 -3.78 27.76
N PRO A 485 -17.75 -4.43 28.93
CA PRO A 485 -18.60 -3.91 30.00
C PRO A 485 -17.97 -2.63 30.60
N ALA A 486 -18.79 -1.65 30.96
CA ALA A 486 -18.33 -0.39 31.57
C ALA A 486 -17.55 -0.61 32.89
N THR A 487 -17.85 -1.69 33.62
CA THR A 487 -17.11 -2.08 34.82
C THR A 487 -17.02 -3.61 34.90
N PRO A 488 -15.83 -4.18 35.14
CA PRO A 488 -15.67 -5.62 35.36
C PRO A 488 -16.49 -6.12 36.56
N LYS A 489 -16.98 -7.37 36.49
CA LYS A 489 -17.70 -8.02 37.59
C LYS A 489 -17.16 -9.41 37.88
N GLY A 490 -16.72 -9.62 39.12
CA GLY A 490 -16.24 -10.93 39.59
C GLY A 490 -15.12 -11.48 38.71
N ASP A 491 -14.10 -10.65 38.46
CA ASP A 491 -12.92 -10.93 37.64
C ASP A 491 -13.20 -11.09 36.13
N ILE A 492 -14.43 -10.87 35.70
CA ILE A 492 -14.82 -10.90 34.29
C ILE A 492 -14.90 -9.47 33.76
N ALA A 493 -14.05 -9.17 32.76
CA ALA A 493 -13.90 -7.85 32.16
C ALA A 493 -14.34 -7.79 30.69
N ASN A 494 -15.00 -8.83 30.18
CA ASN A 494 -15.37 -8.98 28.77
C ASN A 494 -16.80 -9.51 28.58
N ILE A 495 -17.38 -9.23 27.41
CA ILE A 495 -18.65 -9.75 26.93
C ILE A 495 -18.40 -10.71 25.76
N LEU A 496 -19.16 -11.81 25.73
CA LEU A 496 -19.20 -12.71 24.58
C LEU A 496 -20.44 -12.39 23.74
N TYR A 497 -20.24 -12.06 22.47
CA TYR A 497 -21.29 -11.86 21.48
C TYR A 497 -21.37 -13.08 20.56
N GLU A 498 -22.48 -13.23 19.84
CA GLU A 498 -22.66 -14.27 18.84
C GLU A 498 -23.02 -13.64 17.50
N LEU A 499 -22.17 -13.86 16.49
CA LEU A 499 -22.44 -13.49 15.11
C LEU A 499 -22.90 -14.73 14.35
N THR A 500 -24.11 -14.70 13.81
CA THR A 500 -24.62 -15.71 12.88
C THR A 500 -24.71 -15.10 11.49
N VAL A 501 -24.14 -15.79 10.51
CA VAL A 501 -24.31 -15.54 9.08
C VAL A 501 -25.15 -16.66 8.49
N SER A 502 -26.21 -16.31 7.76
CA SER A 502 -27.14 -17.26 7.14
C SER A 502 -27.54 -16.87 5.73
N GLY A 503 -27.91 -17.86 4.91
CA GLY A 503 -28.35 -17.63 3.53
C GLY A 503 -27.21 -17.26 2.57
N SER A 504 -25.95 -17.35 3.02
CA SER A 504 -24.76 -17.05 2.24
C SER A 504 -24.34 -18.24 1.39
N ALA A 505 -23.76 -17.99 0.21
CA ALA A 505 -23.14 -19.03 -0.58
C ALA A 505 -21.92 -19.64 0.17
N PRO A 506 -21.64 -20.96 0.04
CA PRO A 506 -20.54 -21.61 0.77
C PRO A 506 -19.14 -21.05 0.48
N ASN A 507 -18.94 -20.43 -0.69
CA ASN A 507 -17.67 -19.83 -1.11
C ASN A 507 -17.52 -18.36 -0.68
N PHE A 508 -18.51 -17.76 -0.04
CA PHE A 508 -18.34 -16.41 0.49
C PHE A 508 -17.46 -16.49 1.73
N LEU A 509 -16.39 -15.70 1.73
CA LEU A 509 -15.41 -15.59 2.79
C LEU A 509 -15.80 -14.44 3.71
N MET A 510 -15.84 -14.73 5.00
CA MET A 510 -16.06 -13.78 6.08
C MET A 510 -14.73 -13.58 6.78
N GLN A 511 -14.20 -12.36 6.75
CA GLN A 511 -12.94 -11.99 7.36
C GLN A 511 -13.20 -10.89 8.39
N LEU A 512 -12.94 -11.20 9.66
CA LEU A 512 -13.06 -10.25 10.76
C LEU A 512 -11.71 -9.59 11.02
N TYR A 513 -11.76 -8.27 11.16
CA TYR A 513 -10.62 -7.43 11.47
C TYR A 513 -10.93 -6.56 12.69
N GLN A 514 -9.88 -6.03 13.33
CA GLN A 514 -10.01 -4.89 14.22
C GLN A 514 -10.56 -3.67 13.46
N ALA A 515 -10.88 -2.59 14.17
CA ALA A 515 -11.39 -1.36 13.55
C ALA A 515 -10.43 -0.70 12.55
N ASP A 516 -9.15 -1.11 12.50
CA ASP A 516 -8.18 -0.68 11.50
C ASP A 516 -8.42 -1.32 10.11
N GLY A 517 -9.23 -2.38 10.03
CA GLY A 517 -9.47 -3.13 8.78
C GLY A 517 -8.27 -3.95 8.30
N VAL A 518 -7.24 -4.10 9.13
CA VAL A 518 -5.95 -4.74 8.81
C VAL A 518 -5.67 -5.91 9.73
N THR A 519 -5.81 -5.70 11.04
CA THR A 519 -5.41 -6.69 12.04
C THR A 519 -6.44 -7.82 12.07
N PRO A 520 -6.10 -9.05 11.63
CA PRO A 520 -7.08 -10.13 11.52
C PRO A 520 -7.51 -10.65 12.91
N VAL A 521 -8.76 -11.05 13.02
CA VAL A 521 -9.39 -11.58 14.25
C VAL A 521 -9.87 -13.01 14.05
N ASP A 522 -10.67 -13.26 13.00
CA ASP A 522 -11.19 -14.59 12.66
C ASP A 522 -11.52 -14.65 11.16
N ALA A 523 -11.61 -15.85 10.60
CA ALA A 523 -12.03 -16.07 9.22
C ALA A 523 -12.82 -17.37 9.05
N PHE A 524 -13.88 -17.32 8.24
CA PHE A 524 -14.72 -18.48 7.93
C PHE A 524 -15.43 -18.32 6.58
N SER A 525 -16.18 -19.32 6.15
CA SER A 525 -16.94 -19.25 4.90
C SER A 525 -18.35 -19.78 5.02
N GLY A 526 -19.25 -19.25 4.19
CA GLY A 526 -20.66 -19.64 4.14
C GLY A 526 -21.42 -19.41 5.44
N ASP A 527 -22.50 -20.17 5.61
CA ASP A 527 -23.35 -20.09 6.80
C ASP A 527 -22.61 -20.61 8.05
N ALA A 528 -22.56 -19.76 9.08
CA ALA A 528 -21.79 -20.04 10.28
C ALA A 528 -22.23 -19.18 11.47
N THR A 529 -22.04 -19.72 12.68
CA THR A 529 -22.11 -18.96 13.94
C THR A 529 -20.73 -18.86 14.57
N ARG A 530 -20.36 -17.68 15.05
CA ARG A 530 -19.09 -17.39 15.74
C ARG A 530 -19.30 -16.63 17.03
N THR A 531 -18.60 -17.05 18.08
CA THR A 531 -18.54 -16.30 19.35
C THR A 531 -17.46 -15.23 19.23
N LEU A 532 -17.82 -13.96 19.48
CA LEU A 532 -16.90 -12.83 19.46
C LEU A 532 -16.62 -12.36 20.89
N ASP A 533 -15.34 -12.19 21.25
CA ASP A 533 -14.92 -11.76 22.58
C ASP A 533 -14.52 -10.27 22.59
N SER A 534 -15.20 -9.45 23.39
CA SER A 534 -14.91 -8.02 23.51
C SER A 534 -13.53 -7.71 24.10
N ALA A 535 -12.90 -8.66 24.82
CA ALA A 535 -11.56 -8.46 25.40
C ALA A 535 -10.50 -8.19 24.32
N GLY A 536 -10.69 -8.79 23.14
CA GLY A 536 -9.79 -8.65 22.00
C GLY A 536 -10.06 -7.39 21.17
N CYS A 537 -11.03 -6.55 21.53
CA CYS A 537 -11.48 -5.42 20.71
C CYS A 537 -11.25 -4.09 21.43
N ALA A 538 -10.11 -3.44 21.13
CA ALA A 538 -9.69 -2.23 21.85
C ALA A 538 -10.64 -1.04 21.66
N THR A 539 -11.23 -0.90 20.47
CA THR A 539 -12.14 0.20 20.11
C THR A 539 -13.60 -0.15 20.32
N GLY A 540 -13.91 -1.41 20.65
CA GLY A 540 -15.28 -1.92 20.73
C GLY A 540 -15.99 -2.05 19.38
N THR A 541 -15.28 -1.93 18.26
CA THR A 541 -15.77 -2.18 16.90
C THR A 541 -14.88 -3.18 16.18
N LEU A 542 -15.50 -4.19 15.55
CA LEU A 542 -14.84 -5.04 14.56
C LEU A 542 -15.37 -4.72 13.16
N LEU A 543 -14.52 -4.89 12.16
CA LEU A 543 -14.92 -4.81 10.75
C LEU A 543 -15.03 -6.22 10.19
N LEU A 544 -16.21 -6.54 9.66
CA LEU A 544 -16.46 -7.78 8.92
C LEU A 544 -16.45 -7.48 7.43
N ARG A 545 -15.49 -8.06 6.70
CA ARG A 545 -15.46 -8.09 5.24
C ARG A 545 -16.09 -9.39 4.74
N ILE A 546 -17.02 -9.30 3.80
CA ILE A 546 -17.63 -10.44 3.14
C ILE A 546 -17.35 -10.34 1.64
N GLN A 547 -16.72 -11.36 1.06
CA GLN A 547 -16.33 -11.39 -0.35
C GLN A 547 -16.45 -12.82 -0.91
N PRO A 548 -16.87 -13.04 -2.18
CA PRO A 548 -16.75 -14.36 -2.79
C PRO A 548 -15.28 -14.78 -2.97
N ASP A 549 -15.01 -16.08 -2.77
CA ASP A 549 -13.78 -16.69 -3.27
C ASP A 549 -13.82 -16.84 -4.81
N LEU A 550 -12.67 -17.11 -5.43
CA LEU A 550 -12.51 -17.19 -6.88
C LEU A 550 -13.42 -18.23 -7.55
N VAL A 551 -13.68 -19.33 -6.86
CA VAL A 551 -14.49 -20.44 -7.37
C VAL A 551 -15.86 -20.44 -6.71
N GLY A 552 -16.90 -20.26 -7.54
CA GLY A 552 -18.30 -20.29 -7.11
C GLY A 552 -19.06 -19.03 -7.50
N PRO A 553 -20.30 -18.86 -7.02
CA PRO A 553 -21.07 -17.64 -7.19
C PRO A 553 -20.29 -16.41 -6.77
N GLN A 554 -20.30 -15.37 -7.61
CA GLN A 554 -19.61 -14.10 -7.35
C GLN A 554 -20.54 -12.99 -6.84
N ILE A 555 -21.85 -13.26 -6.84
CA ILE A 555 -22.90 -12.37 -6.33
C ILE A 555 -23.88 -13.21 -5.50
N GLY A 556 -24.52 -12.58 -4.52
CA GLY A 556 -25.42 -13.29 -3.60
C GLY A 556 -25.80 -12.49 -2.38
N ALA A 557 -26.94 -12.86 -1.78
CA ALA A 557 -27.44 -12.28 -0.54
C ALA A 557 -26.94 -13.06 0.68
N TYR A 558 -27.03 -12.44 1.85
CA TYR A 558 -26.79 -13.05 3.15
C TYR A 558 -27.52 -12.26 4.24
N GLU A 559 -27.70 -12.88 5.40
CA GLU A 559 -28.20 -12.22 6.61
C GLU A 559 -27.14 -12.30 7.72
N LEU A 560 -26.97 -11.19 8.42
CA LEU A 560 -26.12 -11.07 9.58
C LEU A 560 -26.98 -10.86 10.82
N ASN A 561 -26.76 -11.68 11.82
CA ASN A 561 -27.42 -11.54 13.12
C ASN A 561 -26.35 -11.44 14.21
N LEU A 562 -26.25 -10.25 14.83
CA LEU A 562 -25.35 -10.02 15.96
C LEU A 562 -26.16 -10.05 17.24
N ASN A 563 -25.99 -11.11 18.03
CA ASN A 563 -26.71 -11.36 19.27
C ASN A 563 -25.82 -11.23 20.51
N LEU A 564 -26.50 -11.02 21.64
CA LEU A 564 -25.92 -11.13 22.97
C LEU A 564 -26.49 -12.36 23.68
N PRO A 565 -25.77 -13.48 23.71
CA PRO A 565 -26.26 -14.68 24.37
C PRO A 565 -26.34 -14.47 25.89
N LEU A 566 -27.38 -15.06 26.49
CA LEU A 566 -27.56 -15.10 27.93
C LEU A 566 -26.71 -16.23 28.52
N LEU A 567 -25.61 -15.90 29.21
CA LEU A 567 -24.61 -16.88 29.66
C LEU A 567 -24.25 -16.69 31.13
N ILE A 568 -24.16 -17.79 31.88
CA ILE A 568 -23.44 -17.81 33.16
C ILE A 568 -21.95 -17.80 32.85
N ARG A 569 -21.25 -16.77 33.34
CA ARG A 569 -19.85 -16.49 33.03
C ARG A 569 -18.89 -16.89 34.15
N GLY A 570 -19.35 -16.93 35.41
CA GLY A 570 -18.52 -17.31 36.54
C GLY A 570 -19.33 -17.83 37.72
N ILE A 571 -18.79 -18.83 38.42
CA ILE A 571 -19.37 -19.42 39.62
C ILE A 571 -18.26 -19.56 40.65
N ALA A 572 -18.45 -18.97 41.83
CA ALA A 572 -17.52 -19.11 42.95
C ALA A 572 -18.27 -19.44 44.24
N PHE A 573 -17.77 -20.44 44.98
CA PHE A 573 -18.39 -20.96 46.19
C PHE A 573 -17.71 -20.41 47.44
N ALA A 574 -18.51 -19.95 48.40
CA ALA A 574 -18.12 -19.68 49.78
C ALA A 574 -18.93 -20.58 50.73
N GLN A 575 -18.54 -20.69 52.01
CA GLN A 575 -19.16 -21.61 52.97
C GLN A 575 -20.68 -21.47 53.10
N GLU A 576 -21.24 -20.27 52.90
CA GLU A 576 -22.66 -19.98 53.06
C GLU A 576 -23.37 -19.48 51.78
N ASP A 577 -22.62 -19.18 50.70
CA ASP A 577 -23.20 -18.59 49.48
C ASP A 577 -22.43 -18.92 48.20
N THR A 578 -23.12 -18.82 47.06
CA THR A 578 -22.48 -18.79 45.73
C THR A 578 -22.53 -17.42 45.13
N LYS A 579 -21.38 -16.97 44.62
CA LYS A 579 -21.27 -15.79 43.75
C LYS A 579 -21.42 -16.25 42.31
N LEU A 580 -22.40 -15.69 41.62
CA LEU A 580 -22.63 -15.92 40.20
C LEU A 580 -22.38 -14.63 39.45
N VAL A 581 -21.66 -14.74 38.35
CA VAL A 581 -21.51 -13.70 37.33
C VAL A 581 -22.14 -14.24 36.06
N TRP A 582 -23.00 -13.45 35.43
CA TRP A 582 -23.61 -13.78 34.14
C TRP A 582 -23.68 -12.53 33.29
N GLN A 583 -23.84 -12.71 31.98
CA GLN A 583 -24.09 -11.64 31.04
C GLN A 583 -25.52 -11.72 30.51
N GLY A 584 -26.10 -10.58 30.14
CA GLY A 584 -27.43 -10.48 29.54
C GLY A 584 -27.68 -9.08 28.99
N GLN A 585 -28.80 -8.91 28.27
CA GLN A 585 -29.19 -7.62 27.71
C GLN A 585 -29.41 -6.56 28.80
N ALA A 586 -28.78 -5.40 28.65
CA ALA A 586 -28.96 -4.27 29.56
C ALA A 586 -30.44 -3.86 29.65
N GLY A 587 -30.89 -3.53 30.86
CA GLY A 587 -32.26 -3.07 31.12
C GLY A 587 -33.33 -4.16 31.11
N LYS A 588 -33.02 -5.40 30.71
CA LYS A 588 -33.96 -6.52 30.79
C LYS A 588 -33.94 -7.16 32.19
N ALA A 589 -35.09 -7.65 32.62
CA ALA A 589 -35.22 -8.40 33.85
C ALA A 589 -34.82 -9.86 33.62
N PHE A 590 -34.04 -10.42 34.54
CA PHE A 590 -33.64 -11.83 34.50
C PHE A 590 -34.05 -12.55 35.78
N ARG A 591 -34.25 -13.86 35.65
CA ARG A 591 -34.46 -14.79 36.75
C ARG A 591 -33.32 -15.81 36.78
N LEU A 592 -32.82 -16.07 37.97
CA LEU A 592 -31.85 -17.13 38.23
C LEU A 592 -32.55 -18.27 38.96
N ASP A 593 -32.49 -19.48 38.42
CA ASP A 593 -32.99 -20.69 39.06
C ASP A 593 -31.83 -21.65 39.40
N ALA A 594 -32.05 -22.53 40.36
CA ALA A 594 -31.15 -23.65 40.64
C ALA A 594 -31.88 -24.99 40.86
N ALA A 595 -31.14 -26.07 40.67
CA ALA A 595 -31.59 -27.44 40.90
C ALA A 595 -30.47 -28.31 41.49
N SER A 596 -30.85 -29.40 42.18
CA SER A 596 -29.91 -30.35 42.79
C SER A 596 -29.52 -31.53 41.88
N SER A 597 -30.25 -31.77 40.78
CA SER A 597 -29.98 -32.78 39.76
C SER A 597 -30.23 -32.23 38.35
N LEU A 598 -29.81 -32.96 37.31
CA LEU A 598 -30.13 -32.71 35.89
C LEU A 598 -30.73 -34.01 35.33
N ASP A 599 -32.00 -34.24 35.61
CA ASP A 599 -32.80 -35.35 35.07
C ASP A 599 -34.12 -34.81 34.48
N PRO A 600 -34.84 -35.57 33.64
CA PRO A 600 -36.08 -35.10 32.99
C PRO A 600 -37.21 -34.68 33.94
N HIS A 601 -37.12 -34.99 35.23
CA HIS A 601 -38.11 -34.65 36.26
C HIS A 601 -37.61 -33.56 37.22
N THR A 602 -36.41 -33.03 36.98
CA THR A 602 -35.80 -32.00 37.81
C THR A 602 -36.62 -30.72 37.76
N THR A 603 -37.04 -30.25 38.93
CA THR A 603 -37.69 -28.95 39.08
C THR A 603 -36.66 -27.91 39.50
N PHE A 604 -36.46 -26.90 38.65
CA PHE A 604 -35.66 -25.73 38.96
C PHE A 604 -36.46 -24.78 39.88
N THR A 605 -35.85 -24.37 40.98
CA THR A 605 -36.46 -23.42 41.93
C THR A 605 -35.85 -22.03 41.75
N PRO A 606 -36.66 -20.95 41.67
CA PRO A 606 -36.14 -19.59 41.60
C PRO A 606 -35.27 -19.23 42.81
N LEU A 607 -34.10 -18.65 42.55
CA LEU A 607 -33.19 -18.09 43.56
C LEU A 607 -33.32 -16.57 43.63
N LEU A 608 -33.44 -15.91 42.48
CA LEU A 608 -33.57 -14.45 42.35
C LEU A 608 -34.46 -14.13 41.16
N GLU A 609 -35.39 -13.18 41.34
CA GLU A 609 -36.31 -12.71 40.31
C GLU A 609 -36.17 -11.20 40.09
N GLY A 610 -36.41 -10.73 38.87
CA GLY A 610 -36.47 -9.30 38.57
C GLY A 610 -35.12 -8.58 38.60
N VAL A 611 -34.00 -9.29 38.41
CA VAL A 611 -32.68 -8.65 38.38
C VAL A 611 -32.53 -7.91 37.05
N ALA A 612 -32.63 -6.59 37.09
CA ALA A 612 -32.42 -5.70 35.95
C ALA A 612 -31.38 -4.63 36.31
N GLY A 613 -30.58 -4.20 35.34
CA GLY A 613 -29.59 -3.14 35.53
C GLY A 613 -29.10 -2.57 34.21
N PRO A 614 -28.44 -1.40 34.22
CA PRO A 614 -27.98 -0.73 33.00
C PRO A 614 -26.76 -1.41 32.34
N GLU A 615 -26.19 -2.44 32.95
CA GLU A 615 -24.94 -3.08 32.54
C GLU A 615 -25.19 -4.44 31.89
N LEU A 616 -24.28 -4.87 31.01
CA LEU A 616 -24.34 -6.18 30.32
C LEU A 616 -23.82 -7.34 31.19
N LEU A 617 -22.96 -7.07 32.18
CA LEU A 617 -22.55 -8.04 33.20
C LEU A 617 -23.35 -7.82 34.48
N HIS A 618 -23.79 -8.91 35.08
CA HIS A 618 -24.48 -8.92 36.36
C HIS A 618 -23.75 -9.85 37.33
N LYS A 619 -23.77 -9.48 38.60
CA LYS A 619 -23.19 -10.27 39.68
C LYS A 619 -24.20 -10.33 40.81
N THR A 620 -24.39 -11.52 41.34
CA THR A 620 -25.20 -11.71 42.54
C THR A 620 -24.58 -12.69 43.50
N ARG A 621 -25.09 -12.67 44.73
CA ARG A 621 -24.86 -13.65 45.76
C ARG A 621 -26.18 -14.39 45.98
N ALA A 622 -26.16 -15.70 45.83
CA ALA A 622 -27.33 -16.54 46.09
C ALA A 622 -27.07 -17.40 47.35
N PRO A 623 -27.99 -17.39 48.33
CA PRO A 623 -27.89 -18.22 49.53
C PRO A 623 -28.01 -19.70 49.16
N LEU A 624 -27.23 -20.55 49.82
CA LEU A 624 -27.19 -21.99 49.51
C LEU A 624 -27.46 -22.88 50.72
N ASP A 625 -28.28 -23.92 50.53
CA ASP A 625 -28.43 -25.04 51.47
C ASP A 625 -27.14 -25.89 51.54
N PRO A 626 -26.38 -25.90 52.65
CA PRO A 626 -25.09 -26.61 52.76
C PRO A 626 -25.14 -28.12 52.46
N ALA A 627 -26.32 -28.75 52.49
CA ALA A 627 -26.48 -30.20 52.35
C ALA A 627 -26.46 -30.74 50.90
N ALA A 628 -26.63 -29.89 49.88
CA ALA A 628 -26.72 -30.34 48.48
C ALA A 628 -25.34 -30.68 47.87
N ARG A 629 -25.19 -31.91 47.34
CA ARG A 629 -23.93 -32.45 46.78
C ARG A 629 -23.62 -32.03 45.33
N SER A 630 -24.61 -31.62 44.56
CA SER A 630 -24.44 -31.12 43.18
C SER A 630 -25.47 -30.01 42.94
N ARG A 631 -25.09 -29.01 42.14
CA ARG A 631 -25.97 -27.87 41.82
C ARG A 631 -25.85 -27.46 40.37
N PHE A 632 -26.99 -27.22 39.77
CA PHE A 632 -27.13 -26.72 38.41
C PHE A 632 -27.81 -25.37 38.46
N PHE A 633 -27.31 -24.42 37.69
CA PHE A 633 -27.85 -23.07 37.61
C PHE A 633 -28.31 -22.79 36.19
N ARG A 634 -29.39 -22.04 36.06
CA ARG A 634 -29.81 -21.46 34.79
C ARG A 634 -30.24 -20.03 35.00
N VAL A 635 -29.88 -19.18 34.06
CA VAL A 635 -30.39 -17.82 33.96
C VAL A 635 -31.44 -17.80 32.85
N ILE A 636 -32.55 -17.14 33.10
CA ILE A 636 -33.69 -17.04 32.20
C ILE A 636 -34.04 -15.57 32.02
N GLN A 637 -34.25 -15.16 30.79
CA GLN A 637 -34.97 -13.93 30.49
C GLN A 637 -36.46 -14.28 30.38
N PRO A 638 -37.33 -13.83 31.31
CA PRO A 638 -38.76 -14.08 31.22
C PRO A 638 -39.30 -13.50 29.91
N ALA A 639 -40.20 -14.23 29.23
CA ALA A 639 -40.97 -13.65 28.14
C ALA A 639 -41.86 -12.52 28.71
N GLU A 640 -41.94 -11.40 27.98
CA GLU A 640 -42.78 -10.25 28.36
C GLU A 640 -44.26 -10.60 28.46
#